data_AF-A0A4R6SZ80-F1
#
_entry.id   AF-A0A4R6SZ80-F1
#
_cell.length_a   1.000
_cell.length_b   1.000
_cell.length_c   1.000
_cell.angle_alpha   90.00
_cell.angle_beta   90.00
_cell.angle_gamma   90.00
#
_symmetry.space_group_name_H-M   'P 1'
#
loop_
_entity.id
_entity.type
_entity.pdbx_description
1 polymer ?
#
loop_
_entity_poly.entity_id
_entity_poly.type
_entity_poly.pdbx_seq_one_letter_code
_entity_poly.pdbx_strand_id
1 'polypeptide(L)'
;MKFLLNILPKRFRRGEVVKNELLLLKYVPFDTWDEQIAKQKLNELYLSIIELVNKDINWYHLYRAKKGCWSKTIRVTSIILLIGSTLMPYFASLCNSPIAMLYIGYIMAGFGGGLLLLDQYYGFSNSWVRFVLTGMDLENMRNAFLQSWQVLYLSNAPLTIDGFKNMVDALLKFHAAFNGVKRAETESWAKEFQQNLKGLIAALKNQSDQLKTSIEEERIKEKNKEAATTDGSGDQTVVEENRIGDLYYYAGDEKIGLTRNGTSEFKTKDGQTVSVTENLLVKFKPEITPQEIKDYNLGNDVTVVSAMEGRINYYLLKSAGKSAEQIIKLANTYHENEMVEFAQPDFIREYHKYATVNDPMYNAQWALKNTGQNGGTPGEDINIEAAWAITQGSPDIIISIIDTGVDYKHPELDVTLKNGESKLVIGYDALKNDDKQQQPLPGVSHGTSCAGIAAASTNNNKGIAGIAPGCKIMGIRVFKDDEYCASCDSAIANGITWAVDHGADVLSCSWGGIARSSTIIDALDHALNRGRNGKGCVVVFASGNNYGGNSDLQFPADYDAVITVTACDHKGNFKYSGSGDGSGWGSNYGSKVDLCAPGTGIQTLTNLSTGGYDDSFFGTSAAAPMVAATAALMLSVNPSLTRNDVESILRKSARAKEGKPNKKYGYGILNAGEAVKQASSLFAPIV
;
A
#
# COMPACT_ATOMS: atom_id res chain seq x y z
N MET A 1 8.58 -12.61 17.94
CA MET A 1 7.40 -11.73 17.69
C MET A 1 6.92 -11.76 16.23
N LYS A 2 7.76 -11.47 15.22
CA LYS A 2 7.42 -11.60 13.78
C LYS A 2 6.98 -13.01 13.34
N PHE A 3 7.53 -14.07 13.95
CA PHE A 3 7.17 -15.47 13.68
C PHE A 3 5.75 -15.87 14.18
N LEU A 4 5.27 -15.24 15.26
CA LEU A 4 3.97 -15.55 15.88
C LEU A 4 2.79 -14.81 15.21
N LEU A 5 3.06 -13.67 14.56
CA LEU A 5 2.07 -12.93 13.77
C LEU A 5 1.62 -13.68 12.50
N ASN A 6 2.39 -14.68 12.05
CA ASN A 6 2.08 -15.51 10.89
C ASN A 6 1.14 -16.71 11.18
N ILE A 7 0.76 -16.95 12.43
CA ILE A 7 -0.05 -18.12 12.83
C ILE A 7 -1.56 -17.80 12.95
N LEU A 8 -1.96 -16.55 12.75
CA LEU A 8 -3.38 -16.15 12.80
C LEU A 8 -4.09 -16.36 11.45
N PRO A 9 -5.33 -16.93 11.42
CA PRO A 9 -6.06 -17.16 10.18
C PRO A 9 -6.43 -15.85 9.48
N LYS A 10 -5.89 -15.65 8.26
CA LYS A 10 -6.11 -14.54 7.32
C LYS A 10 -7.57 -14.37 6.80
N ARG A 11 -8.62 -14.74 7.54
CA ARG A 11 -10.00 -14.78 6.99
C ARG A 11 -11.12 -14.05 7.74
N PHE A 12 -10.83 -13.31 8.80
CA PHE A 12 -11.89 -12.68 9.61
C PHE A 12 -12.04 -11.16 9.44
N ARG A 13 -11.63 -10.63 8.27
CA ARG A 13 -12.08 -9.31 7.79
C ARG A 13 -12.67 -9.47 6.39
N ARG A 14 -13.88 -10.02 6.29
CA ARG A 14 -14.71 -9.94 5.09
C ARG A 14 -16.15 -9.71 5.51
N GLY A 15 -16.47 -8.44 5.75
CA GLY A 15 -17.84 -7.92 5.69
C GLY A 15 -18.26 -7.51 4.28
N GLU A 16 -17.59 -8.00 3.24
CA GLU A 16 -17.82 -7.61 1.83
C GLU A 16 -17.91 -8.83 0.90
N VAL A 17 -18.57 -9.90 1.33
CA VAL A 17 -18.93 -11.01 0.44
C VAL A 17 -20.41 -11.36 0.60
N VAL A 18 -21.31 -10.40 0.35
CA VAL A 18 -22.71 -10.69 -0.02
C VAL A 18 -23.33 -9.50 -0.80
N LYS A 19 -22.65 -8.97 -1.82
CA LYS A 19 -23.32 -8.06 -2.78
C LYS A 19 -23.21 -8.46 -4.25
N ASN A 20 -22.35 -9.43 -4.59
CA ASN A 20 -22.13 -9.81 -5.99
C ASN A 20 -22.62 -11.20 -6.40
N GLU A 21 -23.27 -11.98 -5.53
CA GLU A 21 -23.83 -13.30 -5.91
C GLU A 21 -25.38 -13.33 -5.99
N LEU A 22 -26.04 -12.17 -5.90
CA LEU A 22 -27.47 -12.02 -6.20
C LEU A 22 -27.74 -11.54 -7.65
N LEU A 23 -26.70 -11.39 -8.46
CA LEU A 23 -26.78 -10.98 -9.88
C LEU A 23 -27.15 -12.11 -10.85
N LEU A 24 -27.48 -13.31 -10.35
CA LEU A 24 -27.92 -14.45 -11.18
C LEU A 24 -29.42 -14.51 -11.47
N LEU A 25 -30.15 -13.41 -11.27
CA LEU A 25 -31.41 -13.18 -11.95
C LEU A 25 -31.25 -11.96 -12.85
N LYS A 26 -30.73 -12.17 -14.06
CA LYS A 26 -31.08 -11.31 -15.20
C LYS A 26 -32.61 -11.35 -15.29
N TYR A 27 -33.25 -10.34 -14.72
CA TYR A 27 -34.69 -10.16 -14.77
C TYR A 27 -35.04 -9.81 -16.22
N VAL A 28 -35.30 -10.84 -17.03
CA VAL A 28 -36.04 -10.66 -18.27
C VAL A 28 -37.48 -10.46 -17.81
N PRO A 29 -38.12 -9.30 -18.05
CA PRO A 29 -39.54 -9.17 -17.78
C PRO A 29 -40.26 -10.22 -18.63
N PHE A 30 -40.87 -11.20 -17.98
CA PHE A 30 -41.79 -12.10 -18.66
C PHE A 30 -43.08 -11.33 -18.85
N ASP A 31 -43.42 -11.03 -20.11
CA ASP A 31 -44.69 -10.39 -20.45
C ASP A 31 -45.91 -11.29 -20.12
N THR A 32 -45.67 -12.58 -19.81
CA THR A 32 -46.67 -13.57 -19.38
C THR A 32 -46.09 -14.55 -18.35
N TRP A 33 -46.83 -14.84 -17.27
CA TRP A 33 -46.44 -15.83 -16.24
C TRP A 33 -46.32 -17.25 -16.81
N ASP A 34 -45.16 -17.88 -16.62
CA ASP A 34 -44.93 -19.30 -16.93
C ASP A 34 -44.54 -20.06 -15.65
N GLU A 35 -45.43 -20.96 -15.22
CA GLU A 35 -45.25 -21.74 -14.00
C GLU A 35 -44.05 -22.69 -14.06
N GLN A 36 -43.75 -23.27 -15.22
CA GLN A 36 -42.65 -24.24 -15.37
C GLN A 36 -41.30 -23.53 -15.30
N ILE A 37 -41.16 -22.40 -15.98
CA ILE A 37 -39.94 -21.58 -15.94
C ILE A 37 -39.74 -21.01 -14.53
N ALA A 38 -40.80 -20.54 -13.87
CA ALA A 38 -40.74 -20.05 -12.49
C ALA A 38 -40.27 -21.14 -11.52
N LYS A 39 -40.82 -22.37 -11.62
CA LYS A 39 -40.37 -23.52 -10.82
C LYS A 39 -38.89 -23.85 -11.06
N GLN A 40 -38.45 -23.85 -12.32
CA GLN A 40 -37.06 -24.10 -12.66
C GLN A 40 -36.13 -23.06 -12.00
N LYS A 41 -36.44 -21.77 -12.16
CA LYS A 41 -35.63 -20.68 -11.59
C LYS A 41 -35.62 -20.68 -10.07
N LEU A 42 -36.75 -21.00 -9.45
CA LEU A 42 -36.83 -21.14 -8.00
C LEU A 42 -35.96 -22.30 -7.48
N ASN A 43 -35.96 -23.42 -8.20
CA ASN A 43 -35.14 -24.58 -7.86
C ASN A 43 -33.64 -24.31 -8.05
N GLU A 44 -33.26 -23.62 -9.14
CA GLU A 44 -31.88 -23.16 -9.36
C GLU A 44 -31.40 -22.29 -8.17
N LEU A 45 -32.21 -21.28 -7.77
CA LEU A 45 -31.89 -20.40 -6.65
C LEU A 45 -31.78 -21.16 -5.31
N TYR A 46 -32.73 -22.06 -5.03
CA TYR A 46 -32.70 -22.91 -3.85
C TYR A 46 -31.43 -23.76 -3.78
N LEU A 47 -31.08 -24.45 -4.87
CA LEU A 47 -29.89 -25.29 -4.92
C LEU A 47 -28.61 -24.48 -4.70
N SER A 48 -28.48 -23.31 -5.34
CA SER A 48 -27.32 -22.43 -5.15
C SER A 48 -27.17 -21.96 -3.70
N ILE A 49 -28.27 -21.55 -3.05
CA ILE A 49 -28.23 -21.09 -1.65
C ILE A 49 -27.86 -22.24 -0.70
N ILE A 50 -28.43 -23.43 -0.90
CA ILE A 50 -28.14 -24.60 -0.06
C ILE A 50 -26.71 -25.08 -0.26
N GLU A 51 -26.18 -25.04 -1.48
CA GLU A 51 -24.78 -25.37 -1.75
C GLU A 51 -23.82 -24.43 -1.01
N LEU A 52 -24.07 -23.11 -1.05
CA LEU A 52 -23.28 -22.12 -0.32
C LEU A 52 -23.32 -22.37 1.19
N VAL A 53 -24.51 -22.58 1.75
CA VAL A 53 -24.70 -22.88 3.17
C VAL A 53 -23.95 -24.16 3.58
N ASN A 54 -24.03 -25.22 2.78
CA ASN A 54 -23.32 -26.47 3.04
C ASN A 54 -21.79 -26.30 2.97
N LYS A 55 -21.30 -25.52 2.02
CA LYS A 55 -19.88 -25.19 1.90
C LYS A 55 -19.37 -24.45 3.14
N ASP A 56 -20.15 -23.52 3.67
CA ASP A 56 -19.83 -22.80 4.90
C ASP A 56 -19.84 -23.72 6.12
N ILE A 57 -20.85 -24.57 6.28
CA ILE A 57 -20.92 -25.55 7.39
C ILE A 57 -19.72 -26.51 7.32
N ASN A 58 -19.40 -27.04 6.13
CA ASN A 58 -18.25 -27.91 5.92
C ASN A 58 -16.93 -27.22 6.28
N TRP A 59 -16.81 -25.92 6.01
CA TRP A 59 -15.65 -25.15 6.43
C TRP A 59 -15.48 -25.14 7.96
N TYR A 60 -16.57 -24.95 8.72
CA TYR A 60 -16.53 -25.02 10.19
C TYR A 60 -16.10 -26.42 10.68
N HIS A 61 -16.60 -27.50 10.08
CA HIS A 61 -16.21 -28.86 10.44
C HIS A 61 -14.74 -29.17 10.14
N LEU A 62 -14.23 -28.77 8.96
CA LEU A 62 -12.83 -29.00 8.58
C LEU A 62 -11.87 -28.21 9.47
N TYR A 63 -12.19 -26.95 9.76
CA TYR A 63 -11.32 -26.08 10.56
C TYR A 63 -11.36 -26.41 12.06
N ARG A 64 -12.47 -26.95 12.57
CA ARG A 64 -12.56 -27.52 13.93
C ARG A 64 -11.45 -28.54 14.18
N ALA A 65 -11.24 -29.49 13.27
CA ALA A 65 -10.25 -30.56 13.43
C ALA A 65 -8.82 -29.99 13.53
N LYS A 66 -8.49 -29.03 12.65
CA LYS A 66 -7.19 -28.38 12.63
C LYS A 66 -6.91 -27.55 13.89
N LYS A 67 -7.90 -26.77 14.36
CA LYS A 67 -7.75 -25.92 15.56
C LYS A 67 -7.66 -26.73 16.85
N GLY A 68 -8.41 -27.83 16.95
CA GLY A 68 -8.35 -28.73 18.11
C GLY A 68 -6.97 -29.38 18.29
N CYS A 69 -6.29 -29.73 17.18
CA CYS A 69 -4.94 -30.30 17.23
C CYS A 69 -3.93 -29.31 17.82
N TRP A 70 -3.92 -28.07 17.33
CA TRP A 70 -3.00 -27.02 17.81
C TRP A 70 -3.16 -26.69 19.28
N SER A 71 -4.41 -26.54 19.77
CA SER A 71 -4.65 -26.27 21.19
C SER A 71 -4.17 -27.41 22.08
N LYS A 72 -4.40 -28.67 21.68
CA LYS A 72 -3.90 -29.86 22.39
C LYS A 72 -2.37 -29.89 22.41
N THR A 73 -1.72 -29.63 21.28
CA THR A 73 -0.25 -29.62 21.19
C THR A 73 0.35 -28.57 22.12
N ILE A 74 -0.15 -27.32 22.09
CA ILE A 74 0.37 -26.24 22.94
C ILE A 74 0.29 -26.64 24.43
N ARG A 75 -0.85 -27.17 24.87
CA ARG A 75 -1.05 -27.58 26.28
C ARG A 75 -0.19 -28.76 26.68
N VAL A 76 -0.16 -29.82 25.86
CA VAL A 76 0.65 -31.01 26.14
C VAL A 76 2.13 -30.65 26.19
N THR A 77 2.62 -29.86 25.23
CA THR A 77 4.00 -29.36 25.23
C THR A 77 4.29 -28.51 26.47
N SER A 78 3.38 -27.62 26.87
CA SER A 78 3.54 -26.81 28.09
C SER A 78 3.65 -27.68 29.35
N ILE A 79 2.78 -28.68 29.48
CA ILE A 79 2.77 -29.62 30.62
C ILE A 79 4.06 -30.43 30.65
N ILE A 80 4.51 -30.95 29.51
CA ILE A 80 5.78 -31.70 29.42
C ILE A 80 6.97 -30.83 29.84
N LEU A 81 7.01 -29.58 29.39
CA LEU A 81 8.08 -28.64 29.75
C LEU A 81 8.07 -28.30 31.24
N LEU A 82 6.89 -28.10 31.84
CA LEU A 82 6.75 -27.84 33.27
C LEU A 82 7.14 -29.06 34.11
N ILE A 83 6.66 -30.26 33.76
CA ILE A 83 7.06 -31.50 34.45
C ILE A 83 8.58 -31.70 34.32
N GLY A 84 9.13 -31.53 33.12
CA GLY A 84 10.56 -31.59 32.89
C GLY A 84 11.35 -30.62 33.74
N SER A 85 10.86 -29.37 33.90
CA SER A 85 11.50 -28.37 34.77
C SER A 85 11.56 -28.81 36.24
N THR A 86 10.51 -29.46 36.75
CA THR A 86 10.47 -29.96 38.14
C THR A 86 11.37 -31.17 38.38
N LEU A 87 11.73 -31.91 37.32
CA LEU A 87 12.62 -33.05 37.39
C LEU A 87 14.11 -32.67 37.20
N MET A 88 14.41 -31.49 36.65
CA MET A 88 15.79 -31.04 36.41
C MET A 88 16.67 -30.94 37.68
N PRO A 89 16.17 -30.53 38.86
CA PRO A 89 16.96 -30.58 40.10
C PRO A 89 17.40 -32.00 40.49
N TYR A 90 16.58 -33.01 40.22
CA TYR A 90 16.94 -34.41 40.42
C TYR A 90 18.05 -34.86 39.46
N PHE A 91 17.97 -34.48 38.17
CA PHE A 91 19.04 -34.76 37.21
C PHE A 91 20.33 -33.97 37.49
N ALA A 92 20.22 -32.74 38.00
CA ALA A 92 21.37 -31.94 38.44
C ALA A 92 22.17 -32.65 39.54
N SER A 93 21.49 -33.42 40.41
CA SER A 93 22.13 -34.21 41.47
C SER A 93 22.90 -35.43 40.96
N LEU A 94 22.66 -35.86 39.71
CA LEU A 94 23.26 -37.03 39.08
C LEU A 94 24.37 -36.68 38.06
N CYS A 95 24.68 -35.40 37.85
CA CYS A 95 25.57 -34.94 36.78
C CYS A 95 26.68 -34.00 37.28
N ASN A 96 27.84 -34.02 36.62
CA ASN A 96 29.02 -33.17 36.91
C ASN A 96 28.85 -31.67 36.59
N SER A 97 27.66 -31.22 36.17
CA SER A 97 27.34 -29.81 35.91
C SER A 97 25.95 -29.45 36.45
N PRO A 98 25.80 -29.36 37.78
CA PRO A 98 24.50 -29.12 38.43
C PRO A 98 23.92 -27.75 38.06
N ILE A 99 24.76 -26.74 37.85
CA ILE A 99 24.35 -25.38 37.49
C ILE A 99 23.71 -25.34 36.09
N ALA A 100 24.30 -26.03 35.11
CA ALA A 100 23.77 -26.06 33.74
C ALA A 100 22.39 -26.73 33.68
N MET A 101 22.20 -27.81 34.45
CA MET A 101 20.90 -28.51 34.53
C MET A 101 19.81 -27.64 35.18
N LEU A 102 20.16 -26.84 36.18
CA LEU A 102 19.23 -25.87 36.78
C LEU A 102 18.82 -24.77 35.78
N TYR A 103 19.76 -24.24 34.98
CA TYR A 103 19.43 -23.28 33.91
C TYR A 103 18.51 -23.87 32.85
N ILE A 104 18.73 -25.13 32.45
CA ILE A 104 17.82 -25.83 31.54
C ILE A 104 16.42 -25.94 32.14
N GLY A 105 16.32 -26.26 33.44
CA GLY A 105 15.05 -26.27 34.17
C GLY A 105 14.32 -24.93 34.13
N TYR A 106 15.03 -23.83 34.40
CA TYR A 106 14.47 -22.47 34.32
C TYR A 106 13.99 -22.10 32.91
N ILE A 107 14.77 -22.44 31.88
CA ILE A 107 14.40 -22.20 30.49
C ILE A 107 13.13 -23.00 30.13
N MET A 108 13.06 -24.28 30.52
CA MET A 108 11.87 -25.12 30.30
C MET A 108 10.64 -24.56 31.01
N ALA A 109 10.77 -24.10 32.25
CA ALA A 109 9.68 -23.46 32.99
C ALA A 109 9.21 -22.17 32.31
N GLY A 110 10.15 -21.33 31.84
CA GLY A 110 9.86 -20.10 31.10
C GLY A 110 9.12 -20.35 29.78
N PHE A 111 9.57 -21.33 28.99
CA PHE A 111 8.87 -21.72 27.76
C PHE A 111 7.50 -22.34 28.02
N GLY A 112 7.39 -23.21 29.03
CA GLY A 112 6.11 -23.81 29.44
C GLY A 112 5.09 -22.77 29.91
N GLY A 113 5.51 -21.82 30.76
CA GLY A 113 4.68 -20.70 31.18
C GLY A 113 4.29 -19.78 30.03
N GLY A 114 5.23 -19.47 29.13
CA GLY A 114 4.97 -18.67 27.93
C GLY A 114 3.92 -19.29 26.99
N LEU A 115 3.95 -20.60 26.80
CA LEU A 115 2.96 -21.31 26.00
C LEU A 115 1.55 -21.32 26.63
N LEU A 116 1.45 -21.39 27.96
CA LEU A 116 0.17 -21.27 28.68
C LEU A 116 -0.40 -19.86 28.60
N LEU A 117 0.44 -18.83 28.73
CA LEU A 117 0.03 -17.44 28.51
C LEU A 117 -0.43 -17.25 27.06
N LEU A 118 0.25 -17.84 26.08
CA LEU A 118 -0.20 -17.83 24.68
C LEU A 118 -1.59 -18.48 24.52
N ASP A 119 -1.86 -19.63 25.16
CA ASP A 119 -3.20 -20.24 25.13
C ASP A 119 -4.27 -19.37 25.80
N GLN A 120 -3.94 -18.76 26.94
CA GLN A 120 -4.84 -17.89 27.70
C GLN A 120 -5.20 -16.62 26.93
N TYR A 121 -4.22 -15.95 26.30
CA TYR A 121 -4.43 -14.67 25.64
C TYR A 121 -4.96 -14.80 24.21
N TYR A 122 -4.55 -15.83 23.47
CA TYR A 122 -5.05 -16.06 22.11
C TYR A 122 -6.30 -16.94 22.08
N GLY A 123 -6.72 -17.46 23.24
CA GLY A 123 -7.97 -18.19 23.42
C GLY A 123 -8.08 -19.41 22.52
N PHE A 124 -6.98 -20.12 22.24
CA PHE A 124 -7.00 -21.25 21.29
C PHE A 124 -7.97 -22.35 21.72
N SER A 125 -8.09 -22.55 23.04
CA SER A 125 -9.05 -23.46 23.67
C SER A 125 -10.51 -23.02 23.54
N ASN A 126 -10.82 -21.75 23.81
CA ASN A 126 -12.17 -21.19 23.66
C ASN A 126 -12.58 -21.07 22.17
N SER A 127 -11.62 -20.76 21.30
CA SER A 127 -11.83 -20.62 19.85
C SER A 127 -12.29 -21.94 19.23
N TRP A 128 -11.71 -23.07 19.64
CA TRP A 128 -12.17 -24.37 19.15
C TRP A 128 -13.62 -24.66 19.53
N VAL A 129 -14.01 -24.44 20.81
CA VAL A 129 -15.38 -24.68 21.28
C VAL A 129 -16.39 -23.83 20.51
N ARG A 130 -16.09 -22.54 20.30
CA ARG A 130 -16.95 -21.65 19.53
C ARG A 130 -17.13 -22.11 18.09
N PHE A 131 -16.07 -22.55 17.42
CA PHE A 131 -16.19 -23.14 16.08
C PHE A 131 -17.12 -24.36 16.04
N VAL A 132 -17.15 -25.16 17.11
CA VAL A 132 -18.10 -26.28 17.23
C VAL A 132 -19.52 -25.76 17.39
N LEU A 133 -19.76 -24.86 18.34
CA LEU A 133 -21.09 -24.33 18.65
C LEU A 133 -21.68 -23.59 17.44
N THR A 134 -20.93 -22.66 16.83
CA THR A 134 -21.36 -21.95 15.63
C THR A 134 -21.63 -22.91 14.47
N GLY A 135 -20.79 -23.94 14.28
CA GLY A 135 -21.04 -24.95 13.26
C GLY A 135 -22.36 -25.71 13.49
N MET A 136 -22.63 -26.09 14.74
CA MET A 136 -23.89 -26.76 15.14
C MET A 136 -25.10 -25.84 14.95
N ASP A 137 -25.00 -24.56 15.31
CA ASP A 137 -26.09 -23.60 15.15
C ASP A 137 -26.42 -23.38 13.67
N LEU A 138 -25.40 -23.21 12.82
CA LEU A 138 -25.57 -23.08 11.37
C LEU A 138 -26.18 -24.35 10.75
N GLU A 139 -25.78 -25.53 11.22
CA GLU A 139 -26.36 -26.80 10.80
C GLU A 139 -27.83 -26.93 11.21
N ASN A 140 -28.16 -26.56 12.44
CA ASN A 140 -29.54 -26.54 12.94
C ASN A 140 -30.41 -25.55 12.14
N MET A 141 -29.89 -24.36 11.84
CA MET A 141 -30.58 -23.37 11.01
C MET A 141 -30.86 -23.92 9.60
N ARG A 142 -29.86 -24.56 8.97
CA ARG A 142 -30.05 -25.21 7.66
C ARG A 142 -31.13 -26.28 7.75
N ASN A 143 -31.06 -27.18 8.72
CA ASN A 143 -32.00 -28.30 8.83
C ASN A 143 -33.43 -27.81 9.09
N ALA A 144 -33.62 -26.80 9.94
CA ALA A 144 -34.92 -26.16 10.18
C ALA A 144 -35.46 -25.47 8.91
N PHE A 145 -34.58 -24.81 8.14
CA PHE A 145 -34.97 -24.21 6.87
C PHE A 145 -35.40 -25.28 5.85
N LEU A 146 -34.65 -26.38 5.70
CA LEU A 146 -35.01 -27.46 4.77
C LEU A 146 -36.39 -28.06 5.09
N GLN A 147 -36.72 -28.22 6.37
CA GLN A 147 -38.03 -28.70 6.79
C GLN A 147 -39.15 -27.70 6.47
N SER A 148 -38.96 -26.42 6.83
CA SER A 148 -39.95 -25.38 6.54
C SER A 148 -40.10 -25.09 5.03
N TRP A 149 -39.01 -25.24 4.26
CA TRP A 149 -39.01 -25.09 2.82
C TRP A 149 -39.89 -26.13 2.12
N GLN A 150 -39.84 -27.39 2.55
CA GLN A 150 -40.71 -28.44 1.99
C GLN A 150 -42.20 -28.12 2.21
N VAL A 151 -42.55 -27.67 3.42
CA VAL A 151 -43.93 -27.26 3.74
C VAL A 151 -44.35 -26.05 2.90
N LEU A 152 -43.47 -25.06 2.76
CA LEU A 152 -43.72 -23.86 1.95
C LEU A 152 -43.87 -24.19 0.46
N TYR A 153 -43.06 -25.12 -0.06
CA TYR A 153 -43.13 -25.59 -1.44
C TYR A 153 -44.45 -26.30 -1.73
N LEU A 154 -44.89 -27.19 -0.84
CA LEU A 154 -46.16 -27.93 -1.00
C LEU A 154 -47.39 -27.02 -0.89
N SER A 155 -47.35 -26.00 -0.01
CA SER A 155 -48.46 -25.06 0.19
C SER A 155 -48.63 -24.04 -0.94
N ASN A 156 -47.64 -23.90 -1.83
CA ASN A 156 -47.67 -23.02 -3.01
C ASN A 156 -47.77 -23.81 -4.32
N ALA A 157 -48.41 -24.98 -4.33
CA ALA A 157 -48.68 -25.76 -5.54
C ALA A 157 -50.19 -25.70 -5.90
N PRO A 158 -50.59 -25.21 -7.10
CA PRO A 158 -49.76 -24.72 -8.21
C PRO A 158 -49.10 -23.37 -7.91
N LEU A 159 -47.95 -23.12 -8.54
CA LEU A 159 -47.12 -21.95 -8.23
C LEU A 159 -47.71 -20.70 -8.88
N THR A 160 -48.21 -19.79 -8.04
CA THR A 160 -48.68 -18.47 -8.45
C THR A 160 -47.56 -17.43 -8.37
N ILE A 161 -47.76 -16.25 -8.98
CA ILE A 161 -46.80 -15.12 -8.89
C ILE A 161 -46.51 -14.77 -7.43
N ASP A 162 -47.54 -14.68 -6.60
CA ASP A 162 -47.39 -14.32 -5.19
C ASP A 162 -46.76 -15.46 -4.39
N GLY A 163 -47.08 -16.71 -4.71
CA GLY A 163 -46.40 -17.88 -4.14
C GLY A 163 -44.91 -17.91 -4.45
N PHE A 164 -44.53 -17.63 -5.69
CA PHE A 164 -43.12 -17.52 -6.09
C PHE A 164 -42.40 -16.38 -5.36
N LYS A 165 -43.01 -15.19 -5.26
CA LYS A 165 -42.43 -14.07 -4.49
C LYS A 165 -42.22 -14.44 -3.02
N ASN A 166 -43.20 -15.08 -2.39
CA ASN A 166 -43.11 -15.51 -1.00
C ASN A 166 -42.00 -16.55 -0.78
N MET A 167 -41.81 -17.47 -1.73
CA MET A 167 -40.75 -18.47 -1.67
C MET A 167 -39.36 -17.87 -1.90
N VAL A 168 -39.21 -16.93 -2.84
CA VAL A 168 -37.95 -16.19 -3.03
C VAL A 168 -37.62 -15.38 -1.77
N ASP A 169 -38.59 -14.68 -1.19
CA ASP A 169 -38.40 -13.90 0.04
C ASP A 169 -37.97 -14.80 1.23
N ALA A 170 -38.57 -15.98 1.37
CA ALA A 170 -38.17 -16.96 2.38
C ALA A 170 -36.70 -17.42 2.21
N LEU A 171 -36.25 -17.64 0.98
CA LEU A 171 -34.84 -17.97 0.67
C LEU A 171 -33.89 -16.83 1.04
N LEU A 172 -34.24 -15.60 0.68
CA LEU A 172 -33.44 -14.42 0.97
C LEU A 172 -33.35 -14.16 2.47
N LYS A 173 -34.46 -14.27 3.20
CA LYS A 173 -34.51 -14.13 4.66
C LYS A 173 -33.66 -15.18 5.35
N PHE A 174 -33.75 -16.44 4.92
CA PHE A 174 -32.90 -17.51 5.45
C PHE A 174 -31.42 -17.22 5.21
N HIS A 175 -31.03 -16.88 3.98
CA HIS A 175 -29.65 -16.58 3.65
C HIS A 175 -29.10 -15.38 4.44
N ALA A 176 -29.92 -14.33 4.60
CA ALA A 176 -29.57 -13.17 5.41
C ALA A 176 -29.39 -13.52 6.89
N ALA A 177 -30.30 -14.30 7.47
CA ALA A 177 -30.20 -14.76 8.87
C ALA A 177 -28.96 -15.64 9.10
N PHE A 178 -28.69 -16.57 8.18
CA PHE A 178 -27.52 -17.45 8.22
C PHE A 178 -26.21 -16.65 8.21
N ASN A 179 -26.10 -15.67 7.32
CA ASN A 179 -24.94 -14.77 7.27
C ASN A 179 -24.85 -13.84 8.49
N GLY A 180 -25.99 -13.45 9.07
CA GLY A 180 -26.07 -12.66 10.30
C GLY A 180 -25.40 -13.36 11.48
N VAL A 181 -25.66 -14.65 11.68
CA VAL A 181 -25.03 -15.46 12.74
C VAL A 181 -23.51 -15.53 12.54
N LYS A 182 -23.05 -15.81 11.31
CA LYS A 182 -21.61 -15.82 10.97
C LYS A 182 -20.93 -14.49 11.28
N ARG A 183 -21.61 -13.37 10.96
CA ARG A 183 -21.09 -12.02 11.19
C ARG A 183 -21.02 -11.69 12.68
N ALA A 184 -22.08 -11.97 13.44
CA ALA A 184 -22.13 -11.71 14.87
C ALA A 184 -21.02 -12.46 15.63
N GLU A 185 -20.80 -13.74 15.31
CA GLU A 185 -19.72 -14.53 15.91
C GLU A 185 -18.33 -14.02 15.51
N THR A 186 -18.15 -13.60 14.26
CA THR A 186 -16.91 -12.98 13.79
C THR A 186 -16.58 -11.70 14.55
N GLU A 187 -17.58 -10.82 14.73
CA GLU A 187 -17.43 -9.55 15.45
C GLU A 187 -17.16 -9.77 16.94
N SER A 188 -17.86 -10.75 17.56
CA SER A 188 -17.62 -11.18 18.94
C SER A 188 -16.18 -11.66 19.13
N TRP A 189 -15.68 -12.50 18.21
CA TRP A 189 -14.31 -13.00 18.27
C TRP A 189 -13.26 -11.91 18.10
N ALA A 190 -13.48 -10.98 17.17
CA ALA A 190 -12.56 -9.87 16.95
C ALA A 190 -12.43 -8.96 18.19
N LYS A 191 -13.56 -8.68 18.87
CA LYS A 191 -13.57 -7.88 20.10
C LYS A 191 -12.84 -8.56 21.25
N GLU A 192 -13.12 -9.84 21.49
CA GLU A 192 -12.45 -10.62 22.54
C GLU A 192 -10.95 -10.72 22.28
N PHE A 193 -10.55 -10.96 21.03
CA PHE A 193 -9.14 -11.00 20.64
C PHE A 193 -8.42 -9.67 20.91
N GLN A 194 -9.03 -8.54 20.53
CA GLN A 194 -8.46 -7.21 20.78
C GLN A 194 -8.33 -6.92 22.28
N GLN A 195 -9.34 -7.30 23.07
CA GLN A 195 -9.31 -7.11 24.52
C GLN A 195 -8.21 -7.94 25.19
N ASN A 196 -8.06 -9.20 24.81
CA ASN A 196 -7.03 -10.07 25.35
C ASN A 196 -5.62 -9.61 24.92
N LEU A 197 -5.45 -9.15 23.68
CA LEU A 197 -4.18 -8.59 23.21
C LEU A 197 -3.79 -7.32 23.98
N LYS A 198 -4.76 -6.44 24.24
CA LYS A 198 -4.54 -5.24 25.07
C LYS A 198 -4.12 -5.62 26.50
N GLY A 199 -4.73 -6.66 27.08
CA GLY A 199 -4.33 -7.22 28.37
C GLY A 199 -2.89 -7.75 28.37
N LEU A 200 -2.50 -8.50 27.34
CA LEU A 200 -1.13 -9.01 27.19
C LEU A 200 -0.10 -7.88 27.09
N ILE A 201 -0.38 -6.86 26.29
CA ILE A 201 0.52 -5.70 26.14
C ILE A 201 0.68 -4.96 27.47
N ALA A 202 -0.42 -4.79 28.22
CA ALA A 202 -0.36 -4.16 29.55
C ALA A 202 0.46 -4.99 30.56
N ALA A 203 0.27 -6.32 30.58
CA ALA A 203 1.02 -7.20 31.47
C ALA A 203 2.52 -7.23 31.14
N LEU A 204 2.87 -7.30 29.85
CA LEU A 204 4.27 -7.25 29.39
C LEU A 204 4.91 -5.89 29.68
N LYS A 205 4.16 -4.80 29.52
CA LYS A 205 4.64 -3.46 29.85
C LYS A 205 4.91 -3.33 31.35
N ASN A 206 4.01 -3.81 32.21
CA ASN A 206 4.21 -3.81 33.65
C ASN A 206 5.43 -4.63 34.07
N GLN A 207 5.61 -5.84 33.52
CA GLN A 207 6.83 -6.62 33.77
C GLN A 207 8.10 -5.91 33.27
N SER A 208 8.05 -5.29 32.08
CA SER A 208 9.19 -4.53 31.56
C SER A 208 9.53 -3.32 32.44
N ASP A 209 8.53 -2.63 32.97
CA ASP A 209 8.71 -1.43 33.80
C ASP A 209 9.23 -1.82 35.21
N GLN A 210 8.77 -2.95 35.76
CA GLN A 210 9.34 -3.54 36.97
C GLN A 210 10.81 -3.94 36.76
N LEU A 211 11.16 -4.56 35.63
CA LEU A 211 12.54 -4.94 35.31
C LEU A 211 13.45 -3.70 35.16
N LYS A 212 12.96 -2.66 34.50
CA LYS A 212 13.68 -1.39 34.37
C LYS A 212 13.93 -0.75 35.74
N THR A 213 12.94 -0.81 36.63
CA THR A 213 13.07 -0.29 37.99
C THR A 213 14.12 -1.07 38.78
N SER A 214 14.12 -2.41 38.71
CA SER A 214 15.15 -3.23 39.38
C SER A 214 16.55 -3.00 38.81
N ILE A 215 16.68 -2.79 37.50
CA ILE A 215 17.97 -2.48 36.85
C ILE A 215 18.48 -1.11 37.32
N GLU A 216 17.61 -0.10 37.40
CA GLU A 216 18.01 1.23 37.86
C GLU A 216 18.41 1.23 39.35
N GLU A 217 17.71 0.46 40.19
CA GLU A 217 18.09 0.25 41.59
C GLU A 217 19.46 -0.43 41.75
N GLU A 218 19.78 -1.41 40.91
CA GLU A 218 21.13 -2.02 40.88
C GLU A 218 22.19 -1.04 40.38
N ARG A 219 21.89 -0.25 39.34
CA ARG A 219 22.80 0.74 38.78
C ARG A 219 23.12 1.88 39.77
N ILE A 220 22.15 2.27 40.59
CA ILE A 220 22.34 3.22 41.69
C ILE A 220 23.23 2.61 42.79
N LYS A 221 23.06 1.31 43.11
CA LYS A 221 23.92 0.59 44.06
C LYS A 221 25.37 0.48 43.56
N GLU A 222 25.58 0.28 42.26
CA GLU A 222 26.91 0.26 41.64
C GLU A 222 27.57 1.64 41.62
N LYS A 223 26.84 2.70 41.22
CA LYS A 223 27.34 4.08 41.29
C LYS A 223 27.72 4.51 42.71
N ASN A 224 26.94 4.11 43.71
CA ASN A 224 27.25 4.41 45.11
C ASN A 224 28.45 3.62 45.64
N LYS A 225 28.80 2.48 45.04
CA LYS A 225 30.05 1.75 45.31
C LYS A 225 31.26 2.42 44.66
N GLU A 226 31.12 2.97 43.45
CA GLU A 226 32.18 3.69 42.73
C GLU A 226 32.47 5.07 43.35
N ALA A 227 31.45 5.77 43.86
CA ALA A 227 31.62 7.04 44.56
C ALA A 227 32.31 6.92 45.94
N ALA A 228 32.39 5.71 46.51
CA ALA A 228 33.06 5.46 47.79
C ALA A 228 34.58 5.20 47.64
N THR A 229 35.11 5.16 46.41
CA THR A 229 36.51 4.77 46.13
C THR A 229 37.36 5.84 45.42
N THR A 230 36.85 7.05 45.20
CA THR A 230 37.65 8.13 44.59
C THR A 230 37.56 9.43 45.38
N ASP A 231 38.64 9.71 46.11
CA ASP A 231 38.95 11.00 46.74
C ASP A 231 39.99 11.73 45.87
N GLY A 232 39.84 13.04 45.67
CA GLY A 232 40.91 13.92 45.17
C GLY A 232 40.73 14.58 43.79
N SER A 233 40.35 15.86 43.86
CA SER A 233 40.82 17.02 43.06
C SER A 233 40.73 17.04 41.53
N GLY A 234 40.18 18.13 40.99
CA GLY A 234 40.72 18.77 39.79
C GLY A 234 39.73 19.23 38.72
N ASP A 235 39.48 20.54 38.74
CA ASP A 235 39.32 21.43 37.58
C ASP A 235 38.06 21.33 36.70
N GLN A 236 37.24 22.38 36.78
CA GLN A 236 36.06 22.58 35.92
C GLN A 236 36.47 23.30 34.64
N THR A 237 36.48 22.58 33.53
CA THR A 237 36.18 23.14 32.21
C THR A 237 34.99 22.38 31.63
N VAL A 238 33.81 23.00 31.74
CA VAL A 238 32.56 22.46 31.19
C VAL A 238 32.56 22.71 29.69
N VAL A 239 32.84 21.65 28.93
CA VAL A 239 32.38 21.54 27.54
C VAL A 239 30.92 21.12 27.61
N GLU A 240 30.00 21.99 27.16
CA GLU A 240 28.57 21.68 27.06
C GLU A 240 28.35 20.56 26.03
N GLU A 241 28.14 19.34 26.51
CA GLU A 241 27.53 18.27 25.74
C GLU A 241 26.04 18.57 25.52
N ASN A 242 25.68 18.85 24.27
CA ASN A 242 24.31 19.03 23.78
C ASN A 242 23.40 17.85 24.19
N ARG A 243 22.51 18.10 25.16
CA ARG A 243 21.38 17.22 25.48
C ARG A 243 20.29 17.35 24.41
N ILE A 244 20.11 16.28 23.64
CA ILE A 244 18.89 16.04 22.85
C ILE A 244 17.74 15.83 23.85
N GLY A 245 16.79 16.76 23.99
CA GLY A 245 15.57 16.49 24.77
C GLY A 245 14.66 17.64 25.22
N ASP A 246 15.14 18.88 25.37
CA ASP A 246 14.37 19.86 26.17
C ASP A 246 13.43 20.80 25.38
N LEU A 247 13.54 20.87 24.05
CA LEU A 247 12.70 21.72 23.19
C LEU A 247 11.76 20.89 22.32
N TYR A 248 10.50 21.29 22.28
CA TYR A 248 9.44 20.64 21.51
C TYR A 248 8.34 21.64 21.19
N TYR A 249 7.51 21.33 20.19
CA TYR A 249 6.27 22.06 19.93
C TYR A 249 5.10 21.08 19.75
N TYR A 250 3.88 21.58 19.85
CA TYR A 250 2.67 20.81 19.58
C TYR A 250 2.20 21.00 18.13
N ALA A 251 1.86 19.91 17.46
CA ALA A 251 1.15 19.90 16.17
C ALA A 251 -0.15 19.10 16.34
N GLY A 252 -1.26 19.81 16.59
CA GLY A 252 -2.43 19.17 17.21
C GLY A 252 -2.02 18.62 18.58
N ASP A 253 -2.46 17.40 18.92
CA ASP A 253 -2.11 16.75 20.20
C ASP A 253 -0.71 16.09 20.19
N GLU A 254 -0.02 16.09 19.06
CA GLU A 254 1.29 15.45 18.93
C GLU A 254 2.42 16.37 19.41
N LYS A 255 3.28 15.84 20.28
CA LYS A 255 4.48 16.51 20.78
C LYS A 255 5.69 16.18 19.91
N ILE A 256 6.17 17.16 19.15
CA ILE A 256 7.29 17.01 18.21
C ILE A 256 8.57 17.59 18.83
N GLY A 257 9.58 16.74 19.02
CA GLY A 257 10.89 17.14 19.53
C GLY A 257 11.69 17.98 18.53
N LEU A 258 12.40 18.99 19.05
CA LEU A 258 13.25 19.90 18.30
C LEU A 258 14.68 19.86 18.82
N THR A 259 15.64 19.81 17.91
CA THR A 259 17.07 19.96 18.20
C THR A 259 17.55 21.27 17.60
N ARG A 260 18.26 22.09 18.38
CA ARG A 260 18.76 23.37 17.90
C ARG A 260 19.76 23.18 16.74
N ASN A 261 19.56 23.91 15.65
CA ASN A 261 20.39 23.88 14.43
C ASN A 261 20.93 25.28 14.06
N GLY A 262 20.55 26.32 14.81
CA GLY A 262 21.02 27.70 14.64
C GLY A 262 20.41 28.64 15.68
N THR A 263 20.43 29.96 15.42
CA THR A 263 19.86 30.99 16.32
C THR A 263 18.32 30.95 16.31
N SER A 264 17.74 30.78 15.13
CA SER A 264 16.29 30.64 14.92
C SER A 264 15.92 29.32 14.25
N GLU A 265 16.90 28.46 13.97
CA GLU A 265 16.75 27.21 13.22
C GLU A 265 16.76 26.00 14.16
N PHE A 266 15.87 25.06 13.88
CA PHE A 266 15.72 23.79 14.60
C PHE A 266 15.53 22.65 13.61
N LYS A 267 15.94 21.45 14.01
CA LYS A 267 15.67 20.20 13.31
C LYS A 267 14.61 19.39 14.04
N THR A 268 13.61 18.92 13.32
CA THR A 268 12.65 17.94 13.85
C THR A 268 13.30 16.56 13.97
N LYS A 269 12.65 15.66 14.71
CA LYS A 269 13.08 14.25 14.83
C LYS A 269 13.27 13.55 13.47
N ASP A 270 12.47 13.95 12.47
CA ASP A 270 12.53 13.39 11.11
C ASP A 270 13.58 14.09 10.22
N GLY A 271 14.41 14.95 10.79
CA GLY A 271 15.53 15.60 10.11
C GLY A 271 15.16 16.84 9.29
N GLN A 272 13.92 17.34 9.37
CA GLN A 272 13.50 18.54 8.64
C GLN A 272 13.96 19.81 9.38
N THR A 273 14.50 20.78 8.64
CA THR A 273 14.86 22.10 9.18
C THR A 273 13.62 23.01 9.21
N VAL A 274 13.38 23.65 10.35
CA VAL A 274 12.36 24.68 10.54
C VAL A 274 13.00 25.92 11.15
N SER A 275 12.61 27.10 10.66
CA SER A 275 12.99 28.38 11.25
C SER A 275 11.81 28.95 12.02
N VAL A 276 12.00 29.33 13.28
CA VAL A 276 10.96 29.92 14.13
C VAL A 276 10.98 31.44 14.00
N THR A 277 9.80 32.03 13.78
CA THR A 277 9.63 33.49 13.76
C THR A 277 9.38 34.07 15.16
N GLU A 278 9.18 35.39 15.25
CA GLU A 278 8.70 36.07 16.46
C GLU A 278 7.17 35.95 16.69
N ASN A 279 6.49 35.17 15.85
CA ASN A 279 5.05 34.99 15.88
C ASN A 279 4.65 33.58 16.36
N LEU A 280 3.42 33.47 16.84
CA LEU A 280 2.74 32.23 17.16
C LEU A 280 1.34 32.22 16.57
N LEU A 281 0.89 31.02 16.18
CA LEU A 281 -0.44 30.76 15.66
C LEU A 281 -1.27 30.13 16.76
N VAL A 282 -2.37 30.80 17.14
CA VAL A 282 -3.21 30.40 18.28
C VAL A 282 -4.68 30.37 17.89
N LYS A 283 -5.31 29.21 18.04
CA LYS A 283 -6.76 29.06 17.93
C LYS A 283 -7.36 28.87 19.31
N PHE A 284 -8.20 29.79 19.73
CA PHE A 284 -8.98 29.69 20.97
C PHE A 284 -10.26 28.90 20.72
N LYS A 285 -10.78 28.26 21.76
CA LYS A 285 -12.05 27.52 21.68
C LYS A 285 -13.20 28.47 21.29
N PRO A 286 -14.22 27.99 20.55
CA PRO A 286 -15.30 28.84 20.02
C PRO A 286 -16.07 29.62 21.10
N GLU A 287 -16.17 29.06 22.31
CA GLU A 287 -16.88 29.65 23.45
C GLU A 287 -16.15 30.82 24.12
N ILE A 288 -14.86 31.01 23.84
CA ILE A 288 -14.06 32.06 24.46
C ILE A 288 -14.38 33.41 23.80
N THR A 289 -14.65 34.42 24.62
CA THR A 289 -15.04 35.75 24.15
C THR A 289 -13.83 36.56 23.66
N PRO A 290 -14.03 37.52 22.72
CA PRO A 290 -12.95 38.40 22.26
C PRO A 290 -12.27 39.19 23.38
N GLN A 291 -13.00 39.52 24.46
CA GLN A 291 -12.45 40.25 25.60
C GLN A 291 -11.51 39.36 26.43
N GLU A 292 -11.90 38.11 26.70
CA GLU A 292 -11.04 37.14 27.40
C GLU A 292 -9.77 36.84 26.61
N ILE A 293 -9.87 36.70 25.28
CA ILE A 293 -8.71 36.53 24.39
C ILE A 293 -7.77 37.73 24.50
N LYS A 294 -8.33 38.95 24.48
CA LYS A 294 -7.55 40.18 24.58
C LYS A 294 -6.82 40.28 25.92
N ASP A 295 -7.50 39.98 27.02
CA ASP A 295 -6.93 40.05 28.37
C ASP A 295 -5.84 38.98 28.56
N TYR A 296 -6.06 37.76 28.05
CA TYR A 296 -5.06 36.70 28.09
C TYR A 296 -3.80 37.03 27.27
N ASN A 297 -3.98 37.60 26.07
CA ASN A 297 -2.86 38.03 25.24
C ASN A 297 -2.06 39.16 25.91
N LEU A 298 -2.75 40.15 26.49
CA LEU A 298 -2.12 41.25 27.23
C LEU A 298 -1.30 40.74 28.42
N GLY A 299 -1.83 39.75 29.16
CA GLY A 299 -1.14 39.14 30.30
C GLY A 299 0.13 38.37 29.93
N ASN A 300 0.27 37.94 28.68
CA ASN A 300 1.43 37.17 28.20
C ASN A 300 2.45 38.01 27.40
N ASP A 301 2.24 39.33 27.34
CA ASP A 301 3.02 40.27 26.52
C ASP A 301 3.02 39.86 25.04
N VAL A 302 1.81 39.63 24.53
CA VAL A 302 1.54 39.19 23.17
C VAL A 302 0.53 40.13 22.53
N THR A 303 0.80 40.53 21.29
CA THR A 303 -0.08 41.41 20.50
C THR A 303 -0.72 40.63 19.36
N VAL A 304 -1.96 40.99 19.01
CA VAL A 304 -2.63 40.42 17.84
C VAL A 304 -2.12 41.10 16.58
N VAL A 305 -1.54 40.32 15.66
CA VAL A 305 -1.13 40.82 14.33
C VAL A 305 -2.32 40.84 13.40
N SER A 306 -3.01 39.70 13.29
CA SER A 306 -4.18 39.53 12.46
C SER A 306 -5.03 38.35 12.91
N ALA A 307 -6.31 38.36 12.54
CA ALA A 307 -7.12 37.14 12.53
C ALA A 307 -6.80 36.33 11.27
N MET A 308 -6.80 35.01 11.38
CA MET A 308 -6.65 34.11 10.25
C MET A 308 -7.95 34.11 9.43
N GLU A 309 -7.86 34.51 8.17
CA GLU A 309 -9.03 34.70 7.31
C GLU A 309 -9.91 33.44 7.21
N GLY A 310 -11.22 33.63 7.36
CA GLY A 310 -12.22 32.56 7.29
C GLY A 310 -12.23 31.60 8.49
N ARG A 311 -11.52 31.91 9.59
CA ARG A 311 -11.43 31.04 10.78
C ARG A 311 -11.85 31.78 12.04
N ILE A 312 -12.75 31.16 12.82
CA ILE A 312 -13.26 31.72 14.09
C ILE A 312 -12.19 31.56 15.17
N ASN A 313 -11.99 32.61 15.97
CA ASN A 313 -11.09 32.64 17.13
C ASN A 313 -9.65 32.19 16.84
N TYR A 314 -9.18 32.36 15.61
CA TYR A 314 -7.82 31.98 15.21
C TYR A 314 -7.02 33.23 14.84
N TYR A 315 -5.91 33.45 15.53
CA TYR A 315 -5.07 34.62 15.39
C TYR A 315 -3.61 34.26 15.08
N LEU A 316 -2.98 35.14 14.31
CA LEU A 316 -1.54 35.30 14.29
C LEU A 316 -1.18 36.31 15.37
N LEU A 317 -0.39 35.88 16.35
CA LEU A 317 0.04 36.70 17.46
C LEU A 317 1.56 36.94 17.40
N LYS A 318 2.02 38.07 17.93
CA LYS A 318 3.42 38.49 17.92
C LYS A 318 3.90 38.80 19.33
N SER A 319 5.09 38.32 19.68
CA SER A 319 5.78 38.66 20.91
C SER A 319 7.20 39.14 20.58
N ALA A 320 7.32 40.45 20.35
CA ALA A 320 8.55 41.06 19.90
C ALA A 320 9.67 40.94 20.95
N GLY A 321 10.90 40.71 20.50
CA GLY A 321 12.09 40.65 21.37
C GLY A 321 12.30 39.31 22.10
N LYS A 322 11.41 38.33 21.94
CA LYS A 322 11.62 36.96 22.43
C LYS A 322 12.52 36.17 21.46
N SER A 323 13.42 35.36 22.01
CA SER A 323 14.21 34.40 21.22
C SER A 323 13.33 33.28 20.67
N ALA A 324 13.81 32.58 19.64
CA ALA A 324 13.06 31.47 19.05
C ALA A 324 12.69 30.37 20.07
N GLU A 325 13.58 30.05 21.01
CA GLU A 325 13.28 29.12 22.10
C GLU A 325 12.20 29.65 23.05
N GLN A 326 12.18 30.96 23.32
CA GLN A 326 11.15 31.59 24.13
C GLN A 326 9.79 31.60 23.41
N ILE A 327 9.77 31.78 22.09
CA ILE A 327 8.56 31.65 21.28
C ILE A 327 8.04 30.21 21.30
N ILE A 328 8.91 29.20 21.16
CA ILE A 328 8.53 27.79 21.28
C ILE A 328 7.88 27.51 22.64
N LYS A 329 8.50 27.95 23.73
CA LYS A 329 7.97 27.77 25.09
C LYS A 329 6.65 28.50 25.28
N LEU A 330 6.54 29.72 24.76
CA LEU A 330 5.31 30.51 24.82
C LEU A 330 4.16 29.82 24.07
N ALA A 331 4.42 29.29 22.89
CA ALA A 331 3.42 28.54 22.14
C ALA A 331 2.94 27.30 22.90
N ASN A 332 3.84 26.59 23.59
CA ASN A 332 3.46 25.47 24.45
C ASN A 332 2.60 25.92 25.64
N THR A 333 2.94 27.04 26.29
CA THR A 333 2.12 27.62 27.37
C THR A 333 0.70 27.95 26.90
N TYR A 334 0.56 28.49 25.69
CA TYR A 334 -0.75 28.71 25.09
C TYR A 334 -1.47 27.39 24.81
N HIS A 335 -0.78 26.40 24.23
CA HIS A 335 -1.37 25.11 23.89
C HIS A 335 -1.91 24.37 25.13
N GLU A 336 -1.20 24.48 26.25
CA GLU A 336 -1.57 23.87 27.53
C GLU A 336 -2.70 24.61 28.27
N ASN A 337 -3.14 25.78 27.77
CA ASN A 337 -4.21 26.56 28.38
C ASN A 337 -5.60 26.05 27.99
N GLU A 338 -6.52 25.94 28.96
CA GLU A 338 -7.86 25.42 28.73
C GLU A 338 -8.73 26.25 27.77
N MET A 339 -8.38 27.53 27.53
CA MET A 339 -9.08 28.41 26.58
C MET A 339 -8.64 28.15 25.12
N VAL A 340 -7.54 27.43 24.92
CA VAL A 340 -6.89 27.26 23.62
C VAL A 340 -7.23 25.88 23.07
N GLU A 341 -7.60 25.83 21.80
CA GLU A 341 -7.80 24.58 21.04
C GLU A 341 -6.46 24.05 20.52
N PHE A 342 -5.63 24.94 19.98
CA PHE A 342 -4.22 24.66 19.74
C PHE A 342 -3.40 25.94 19.66
N ALA A 343 -2.12 25.84 20.00
CA ALA A 343 -1.12 26.85 19.70
C ALA A 343 0.19 26.20 19.23
N GLN A 344 0.89 26.89 18.33
CA GLN A 344 2.20 26.50 17.83
C GLN A 344 3.01 27.73 17.39
N PRO A 345 4.35 27.63 17.29
CA PRO A 345 5.16 28.67 16.67
C PRO A 345 4.79 28.86 15.20
N ASP A 346 4.93 30.08 14.70
CA ASP A 346 4.85 30.35 13.27
C ASP A 346 6.23 30.07 12.63
N PHE A 347 6.27 29.09 11.73
CA PHE A 347 7.51 28.59 11.15
C PHE A 347 7.71 29.14 9.73
N ILE A 348 8.91 29.66 9.47
CA ILE A 348 9.44 29.74 8.11
C ILE A 348 9.92 28.34 7.73
N ARG A 349 9.31 27.80 6.68
CA ARG A 349 9.72 26.52 6.08
C ARG A 349 10.59 26.80 4.88
N GLU A 350 11.76 26.16 4.83
CA GLU A 350 12.56 26.17 3.62
C GLU A 350 11.81 25.41 2.52
N TYR A 351 11.42 26.13 1.48
CA TYR A 351 11.02 25.50 0.23
C TYR A 351 12.30 25.15 -0.52
N HIS A 352 12.72 23.89 -0.48
CA HIS A 352 13.79 23.43 -1.35
C HIS A 352 13.33 23.55 -2.80
N LYS A 353 13.75 24.63 -3.47
CA LYS A 353 13.74 24.68 -4.93
C LYS A 353 14.62 23.54 -5.40
N TYR A 354 14.03 22.51 -6.00
CA TYR A 354 14.73 21.30 -6.39
C TYR A 354 16.02 21.64 -7.14
N ALA A 355 17.10 20.96 -6.75
CA ALA A 355 18.33 20.93 -7.52
C ALA A 355 17.96 20.56 -8.96
N THR A 356 18.43 21.35 -9.92
CA THR A 356 18.36 21.01 -11.34
C THR A 356 18.78 19.57 -11.53
N VAL A 357 17.97 18.79 -12.24
CA VAL A 357 18.32 17.43 -12.66
C VAL A 357 19.70 17.47 -13.31
N ASN A 358 20.67 16.77 -12.73
CA ASN A 358 22.09 16.88 -13.11
C ASN A 358 22.53 15.87 -14.17
N ASP A 359 21.60 15.01 -14.61
CA ASP A 359 21.81 13.97 -15.59
C ASP A 359 22.05 14.60 -16.98
N PRO A 360 23.21 14.35 -17.65
CA PRO A 360 23.62 15.09 -18.86
C PRO A 360 22.64 15.07 -20.02
N MET A 361 21.82 14.01 -20.15
CA MET A 361 20.86 13.86 -21.24
C MET A 361 19.46 14.38 -20.89
N TYR A 362 19.21 14.82 -19.65
CA TYR A 362 17.87 15.23 -19.19
C TYR A 362 17.24 16.32 -20.06
N ASN A 363 18.02 17.31 -20.52
CA ASN A 363 17.51 18.39 -21.35
C ASN A 363 16.99 17.91 -22.73
N ALA A 364 17.42 16.74 -23.19
CA ALA A 364 16.93 16.12 -24.41
C ALA A 364 15.72 15.20 -24.18
N GLN A 365 15.40 14.85 -22.93
CA GLN A 365 14.21 14.07 -22.56
C GLN A 365 12.94 14.93 -22.59
N TRP A 366 12.48 15.28 -23.80
CA TRP A 366 11.32 16.16 -24.00
C TRP A 366 10.06 15.67 -23.29
N ALA A 367 9.86 14.35 -23.16
CA ALA A 367 8.69 13.77 -22.49
C ALA A 367 8.63 14.12 -21.00
N LEU A 368 9.78 14.39 -20.38
CA LEU A 368 9.91 14.83 -18.99
C LEU A 368 9.88 16.35 -18.89
N LYS A 369 10.54 17.05 -19.82
CA LYS A 369 10.62 18.51 -19.85
C LYS A 369 10.65 19.03 -21.29
N ASN A 370 9.50 19.47 -21.76
CA ASN A 370 9.35 20.03 -23.09
C ASN A 370 9.51 21.56 -23.03
N THR A 371 10.64 22.05 -23.53
CA THR A 371 10.96 23.48 -23.65
C THR A 371 10.77 23.99 -25.08
N GLY A 372 10.22 23.16 -25.98
CA GLY A 372 10.13 23.43 -27.41
C GLY A 372 11.29 22.86 -28.24
N GLN A 373 12.12 21.99 -27.63
CA GLN A 373 13.20 21.32 -28.33
C GLN A 373 12.66 20.48 -29.50
N ASN A 374 13.43 20.42 -30.59
CA ASN A 374 13.08 19.67 -31.81
C ASN A 374 11.71 20.03 -32.42
N GLY A 375 11.21 21.24 -32.19
CA GLY A 375 9.91 21.69 -32.70
C GLY A 375 8.72 21.20 -31.88
N GLY A 376 8.95 20.74 -30.64
CA GLY A 376 7.91 20.44 -29.67
C GLY A 376 7.14 21.69 -29.21
N THR A 377 6.03 21.47 -28.51
CA THR A 377 5.25 22.54 -27.87
C THR A 377 5.61 22.61 -26.39
N PRO A 378 6.14 23.74 -25.87
CA PRO A 378 6.51 23.85 -24.48
C PRO A 378 5.36 23.46 -23.53
N GLY A 379 5.66 22.63 -22.53
CA GLY A 379 4.67 22.10 -21.58
C GLY A 379 3.80 20.95 -22.09
N GLU A 380 3.93 20.52 -23.36
CA GLU A 380 3.41 19.22 -23.81
C GLU A 380 4.38 18.08 -23.41
N ASP A 381 4.54 17.94 -22.10
CA ASP A 381 5.23 16.86 -21.38
C ASP A 381 4.30 16.27 -20.30
N ILE A 382 4.82 15.33 -19.50
CA ILE A 382 4.07 14.69 -18.42
C ILE A 382 4.06 15.50 -17.11
N ASN A 383 4.65 16.69 -17.08
CA ASN A 383 4.78 17.54 -15.89
C ASN A 383 5.46 16.81 -14.71
N ILE A 384 6.61 16.18 -14.96
CA ILE A 384 7.29 15.34 -13.97
C ILE A 384 7.96 16.14 -12.86
N GLU A 385 8.50 17.34 -13.14
CA GLU A 385 9.19 18.16 -12.14
C GLU A 385 8.25 18.52 -10.98
N ALA A 386 6.97 18.73 -11.26
CA ALA A 386 5.95 18.95 -10.23
C ALA A 386 5.64 17.69 -9.40
N ALA A 387 5.79 16.49 -9.97
CA ALA A 387 5.64 15.23 -9.23
C ALA A 387 6.85 14.97 -8.33
N TRP A 388 8.07 15.15 -8.87
CA TRP A 388 9.31 15.11 -8.11
C TRP A 388 9.35 16.16 -7.01
N ALA A 389 8.56 17.23 -7.17
CA ALA A 389 8.37 18.21 -6.12
C ALA A 389 7.67 17.67 -4.85
N ILE A 390 7.06 16.50 -4.94
CA ILE A 390 6.35 15.81 -3.85
C ILE A 390 7.07 14.49 -3.50
N THR A 391 7.41 13.69 -4.51
CA THR A 391 8.11 12.42 -4.32
C THR A 391 8.90 12.01 -5.56
N GLN A 392 10.03 11.35 -5.37
CA GLN A 392 10.78 10.68 -6.42
C GLN A 392 10.54 9.15 -6.44
N GLY A 393 9.56 8.66 -5.66
CA GLY A 393 9.29 7.24 -5.48
C GLY A 393 9.81 6.70 -4.15
N SER A 394 9.37 5.50 -3.80
CA SER A 394 9.75 4.80 -2.57
C SER A 394 10.34 3.42 -2.87
N PRO A 395 11.41 3.00 -2.16
CA PRO A 395 11.96 1.65 -2.27
C PRO A 395 10.98 0.54 -1.85
N ASP A 396 9.87 0.89 -1.20
CA ASP A 396 8.80 -0.04 -0.85
C ASP A 396 7.86 -0.36 -2.04
N ILE A 397 7.95 0.41 -3.13
CA ILE A 397 7.12 0.23 -4.32
C ILE A 397 7.91 -0.48 -5.42
N ILE A 398 7.37 -1.61 -5.89
CA ILE A 398 7.98 -2.44 -6.93
C ILE A 398 7.23 -2.26 -8.26
N ILE A 399 7.96 -1.79 -9.28
CA ILE A 399 7.49 -1.75 -10.67
C ILE A 399 7.99 -3.00 -11.38
N SER A 400 7.07 -3.86 -11.81
CA SER A 400 7.39 -5.02 -12.62
C SER A 400 7.35 -4.69 -14.11
N ILE A 401 8.44 -4.98 -14.80
CA ILE A 401 8.57 -4.86 -16.25
C ILE A 401 8.37 -6.26 -16.83
N ILE A 402 7.18 -6.54 -17.35
CA ILE A 402 6.83 -7.84 -17.94
C ILE A 402 7.07 -7.75 -19.45
N ASP A 403 8.22 -8.26 -19.91
CA ASP A 403 8.74 -7.95 -21.24
C ASP A 403 9.74 -9.04 -21.73
N THR A 404 10.69 -8.68 -22.59
CA THR A 404 11.81 -9.51 -23.07
C THR A 404 12.93 -9.66 -22.03
N GLY A 405 12.78 -9.08 -20.84
CA GLY A 405 13.82 -9.04 -19.80
C GLY A 405 14.47 -7.67 -19.67
N VAL A 406 15.27 -7.50 -18.62
CA VAL A 406 15.89 -6.22 -18.23
C VAL A 406 17.39 -6.43 -18.04
N ASP A 407 18.22 -5.52 -18.56
CA ASP A 407 19.65 -5.50 -18.29
C ASP A 407 19.91 -5.07 -16.83
N TYR A 408 20.02 -6.08 -15.96
CA TYR A 408 20.30 -5.89 -14.53
C TYR A 408 21.71 -5.38 -14.25
N LYS A 409 22.60 -5.29 -15.26
CA LYS A 409 23.96 -4.73 -15.11
C LYS A 409 24.06 -3.31 -15.64
N HIS A 410 22.96 -2.74 -16.12
CA HIS A 410 22.96 -1.37 -16.59
C HIS A 410 23.34 -0.43 -15.43
N PRO A 411 24.34 0.48 -15.58
CA PRO A 411 24.82 1.34 -14.48
C PRO A 411 23.76 2.29 -13.88
N GLU A 412 22.65 2.47 -14.58
CA GLU A 412 21.49 3.27 -14.16
C GLU A 412 20.46 2.47 -13.36
N LEU A 413 20.52 1.13 -13.44
CA LEU A 413 19.61 0.19 -12.77
C LEU A 413 20.31 -0.61 -11.66
N ASP A 414 21.56 -1.01 -11.86
CA ASP A 414 22.42 -1.67 -10.87
C ASP A 414 22.97 -0.65 -9.87
N VAL A 415 22.08 -0.09 -9.07
CA VAL A 415 22.40 0.95 -8.08
C VAL A 415 21.78 0.66 -6.73
N THR A 416 22.41 1.22 -5.71
CA THR A 416 21.86 1.28 -4.36
C THR A 416 20.99 2.53 -4.21
N LEU A 417 19.74 2.36 -3.80
CA LEU A 417 18.82 3.44 -3.46
C LEU A 417 19.26 4.17 -2.19
N LYS A 418 18.67 5.34 -1.92
CA LYS A 418 19.03 6.20 -0.77
C LYS A 418 18.91 5.51 0.59
N ASN A 419 18.06 4.48 0.71
CA ASN A 419 17.88 3.70 1.93
C ASN A 419 18.89 2.54 2.10
N GLY A 420 19.86 2.39 1.19
CA GLY A 420 20.87 1.34 1.22
C GLY A 420 20.44 0.03 0.55
N GLU A 421 19.22 -0.06 0.00
CA GLU A 421 18.74 -1.25 -0.69
C GLU A 421 19.04 -1.22 -2.20
N SER A 422 19.13 -2.38 -2.83
CA SER A 422 19.25 -2.45 -4.30
C SER A 422 17.96 -1.95 -4.95
N LYS A 423 18.11 -1.19 -6.04
CA LYS A 423 17.01 -0.83 -6.95
C LYS A 423 16.41 -2.07 -7.61
N LEU A 424 17.21 -3.10 -7.84
CA LEU A 424 16.77 -4.33 -8.47
C LEU A 424 16.30 -5.32 -7.40
N VAL A 425 15.13 -5.91 -7.61
CA VAL A 425 14.68 -7.09 -6.86
C VAL A 425 14.91 -8.37 -7.68
N ILE A 426 14.68 -9.52 -7.07
CA ILE A 426 14.71 -10.80 -7.78
C ILE A 426 13.67 -10.73 -8.91
N GLY A 427 14.11 -11.04 -10.13
CA GLY A 427 13.28 -11.17 -11.32
C GLY A 427 12.98 -12.62 -11.65
N TYR A 428 12.28 -12.86 -12.75
CA TYR A 428 11.88 -14.21 -13.16
C TYR A 428 11.90 -14.37 -14.67
N ASP A 429 12.43 -15.49 -15.14
CA ASP A 429 12.41 -15.91 -16.53
C ASP A 429 11.39 -17.02 -16.72
N ALA A 430 10.19 -16.64 -17.17
CA ALA A 430 9.07 -17.57 -17.34
C ALA A 430 9.28 -18.56 -18.48
N LEU A 431 10.22 -18.29 -19.40
CA LEU A 431 10.55 -19.19 -20.51
C LEU A 431 11.40 -20.37 -20.05
N LYS A 432 12.22 -20.17 -19.02
CA LYS A 432 13.07 -21.22 -18.42
C LYS A 432 12.57 -21.69 -17.06
N ASN A 433 11.55 -21.01 -16.52
CA ASN A 433 10.97 -21.27 -15.20
C ASN A 433 12.03 -21.18 -14.09
N ASP A 434 12.82 -20.10 -14.08
CA ASP A 434 13.79 -19.82 -13.02
C ASP A 434 13.80 -18.35 -12.59
N ASP A 435 14.23 -18.12 -11.35
CA ASP A 435 14.34 -16.80 -10.69
C ASP A 435 15.73 -16.18 -10.84
N LYS A 436 16.50 -16.63 -11.85
CA LYS A 436 17.83 -16.09 -12.09
C LYS A 436 17.68 -14.76 -12.82
N GLN A 437 18.40 -13.73 -12.35
CA GLN A 437 18.55 -12.47 -13.07
C GLN A 437 19.33 -12.70 -14.37
N GLN A 438 18.62 -13.19 -15.39
CA GLN A 438 19.19 -13.47 -16.69
C GLN A 438 19.31 -12.17 -17.47
N GLN A 439 20.51 -11.94 -18.00
CA GLN A 439 20.72 -10.86 -18.93
C GLN A 439 19.94 -11.13 -20.21
N PRO A 440 19.19 -10.14 -20.73
CA PRO A 440 18.63 -10.24 -22.08
C PRO A 440 19.78 -10.47 -23.08
N LEU A 441 19.49 -11.21 -24.16
CA LEU A 441 20.51 -11.42 -25.20
C LEU A 441 20.99 -10.07 -25.77
N PRO A 442 22.27 -9.97 -26.18
CA PRO A 442 22.76 -8.81 -26.92
C PRO A 442 21.86 -8.54 -28.14
N GLY A 443 21.39 -7.31 -28.30
CA GLY A 443 20.44 -6.95 -29.35
C GLY A 443 18.98 -6.84 -28.90
N VAL A 444 18.62 -7.34 -27.71
CA VAL A 444 17.24 -7.32 -27.19
C VAL A 444 17.11 -6.28 -26.07
N SER A 445 16.70 -5.06 -26.43
CA SER A 445 16.68 -3.91 -25.52
C SER A 445 15.30 -3.50 -25.02
N HIS A 446 14.22 -4.01 -25.59
CA HIS A 446 12.87 -3.47 -25.39
C HIS A 446 12.46 -3.37 -23.90
N GLY A 447 12.63 -4.44 -23.12
CA GLY A 447 12.35 -4.39 -21.68
C GLY A 447 13.30 -3.47 -20.88
N THR A 448 14.59 -3.40 -21.24
CA THR A 448 15.56 -2.46 -20.67
C THR A 448 15.15 -1.00 -20.95
N SER A 449 14.69 -0.71 -22.16
CA SER A 449 14.16 0.60 -22.55
C SER A 449 12.90 0.96 -21.78
N CYS A 450 12.01 -0.01 -21.52
CA CYS A 450 10.84 0.22 -20.65
C CYS A 450 11.25 0.49 -19.18
N ALA A 451 12.21 -0.29 -18.65
CA ALA A 451 12.74 -0.11 -17.30
C ALA A 451 13.43 1.26 -17.12
N GLY A 452 14.15 1.71 -18.14
CA GLY A 452 14.81 3.01 -18.18
C GLY A 452 13.85 4.18 -18.04
N ILE A 453 12.79 4.19 -18.84
CA ILE A 453 11.72 5.19 -18.75
C ILE A 453 11.10 5.17 -17.36
N ALA A 454 10.83 3.97 -16.84
CA ALA A 454 10.12 3.83 -15.58
C ALA A 454 10.95 4.31 -14.39
N ALA A 455 12.21 3.90 -14.26
CA ALA A 455 12.98 4.10 -13.03
C ALA A 455 14.51 4.08 -13.20
N ALA A 456 15.06 4.54 -14.34
CA ALA A 456 16.48 4.90 -14.40
C ALA A 456 16.84 5.82 -13.22
N SER A 457 18.09 5.77 -12.78
CA SER A 457 18.57 6.64 -11.71
C SER A 457 18.45 8.11 -12.12
N THR A 458 18.46 9.01 -11.14
CA THR A 458 18.33 10.44 -11.39
C THR A 458 19.17 11.18 -10.37
N ASN A 459 19.77 12.28 -10.81
CA ASN A 459 20.72 13.08 -10.07
C ASN A 459 22.05 12.36 -9.78
N ASN A 460 22.50 11.47 -10.67
CA ASN A 460 23.75 10.71 -10.51
C ASN A 460 24.90 11.21 -11.43
N ASN A 461 24.71 12.33 -12.12
CA ASN A 461 25.62 12.90 -13.12
C ASN A 461 25.92 11.97 -14.30
N LYS A 462 25.01 11.05 -14.63
CA LYS A 462 25.13 10.11 -15.76
C LYS A 462 23.85 10.12 -16.56
N GLY A 463 23.96 9.76 -17.83
CA GLY A 463 22.83 9.38 -18.66
C GLY A 463 21.57 10.24 -18.55
N ILE A 464 20.48 9.58 -18.18
CA ILE A 464 19.10 10.06 -18.26
C ILE A 464 18.47 10.07 -16.87
N ALA A 465 17.32 10.76 -16.73
CA ALA A 465 16.45 10.62 -15.57
C ALA A 465 15.30 9.64 -15.85
N GLY A 466 15.02 8.74 -14.91
CA GLY A 466 13.80 7.91 -14.90
C GLY A 466 12.65 8.58 -14.16
N ILE A 467 11.41 8.19 -14.44
CA ILE A 467 10.21 8.84 -13.85
C ILE A 467 10.09 8.59 -12.34
N ALA A 468 10.32 7.36 -11.88
CA ALA A 468 10.23 6.95 -10.49
C ALA A 468 11.58 6.42 -9.96
N PRO A 469 12.63 7.27 -9.88
CA PRO A 469 14.00 6.83 -9.61
C PRO A 469 14.20 6.28 -8.19
N GLY A 470 13.28 6.52 -7.27
CA GLY A 470 13.26 5.95 -5.92
C GLY A 470 12.59 4.58 -5.81
N CYS A 471 11.88 4.12 -6.84
CA CYS A 471 11.20 2.82 -6.86
C CYS A 471 12.14 1.69 -7.27
N LYS A 472 11.76 0.46 -6.90
CA LYS A 472 12.45 -0.77 -7.30
C LYS A 472 11.91 -1.31 -8.62
N ILE A 473 12.77 -2.01 -9.36
CA ILE A 473 12.44 -2.68 -10.63
C ILE A 473 12.51 -4.20 -10.46
N MET A 474 11.47 -4.87 -10.93
CA MET A 474 11.38 -6.32 -11.07
C MET A 474 11.27 -6.70 -12.55
N GLY A 475 12.32 -7.24 -13.15
CA GLY A 475 12.25 -7.71 -14.54
C GLY A 475 11.63 -9.10 -14.61
N ILE A 476 10.62 -9.26 -15.48
CA ILE A 476 9.96 -10.54 -15.73
C ILE A 476 10.04 -10.81 -17.22
N ARG A 477 10.84 -11.81 -17.61
CA ARG A 477 10.95 -12.22 -19.01
C ARG A 477 9.85 -13.20 -19.34
N VAL A 478 8.97 -12.81 -20.27
CA VAL A 478 7.92 -13.69 -20.80
C VAL A 478 8.03 -13.88 -22.31
N PHE A 479 8.78 -13.05 -23.02
CA PHE A 479 9.00 -13.19 -24.47
C PHE A 479 10.42 -13.62 -24.77
N LYS A 480 10.58 -14.45 -25.82
CA LYS A 480 11.88 -14.91 -26.28
C LYS A 480 12.65 -13.77 -26.90
N ASP A 481 13.96 -13.88 -26.77
CA ASP A 481 14.95 -13.00 -27.40
C ASP A 481 15.20 -13.47 -28.85
N ASP A 482 14.14 -13.55 -29.67
CA ASP A 482 14.20 -13.97 -31.08
C ASP A 482 13.41 -13.03 -32.01
N GLU A 483 13.56 -13.22 -33.33
CA GLU A 483 12.93 -12.38 -34.38
C GLU A 483 11.40 -12.28 -34.25
N TYR A 484 10.77 -13.29 -33.64
CA TYR A 484 9.32 -13.38 -33.52
C TYR A 484 8.82 -12.93 -32.15
N CYS A 485 9.72 -12.61 -31.20
CA CYS A 485 9.42 -12.38 -29.80
C CYS A 485 8.40 -13.41 -29.27
N ALA A 486 8.62 -14.70 -29.56
CA ALA A 486 7.59 -15.70 -29.31
C ALA A 486 7.41 -15.97 -27.80
N SER A 487 6.17 -16.23 -27.39
CA SER A 487 5.83 -16.68 -26.04
C SER A 487 4.71 -17.72 -26.08
N CYS A 488 4.44 -18.34 -24.95
CA CYS A 488 3.26 -19.18 -24.74
C CYS A 488 2.43 -18.63 -23.60
N ASP A 489 1.11 -18.87 -23.65
CA ASP A 489 0.15 -18.39 -22.64
C ASP A 489 0.56 -18.75 -21.20
N SER A 490 1.16 -19.94 -21.01
CA SER A 490 1.63 -20.38 -19.70
C SER A 490 2.82 -19.57 -19.18
N ALA A 491 3.76 -19.18 -20.04
CA ALA A 491 4.88 -18.32 -19.64
C ALA A 491 4.39 -16.92 -19.26
N ILE A 492 3.48 -16.35 -20.04
CA ILE A 492 2.88 -15.03 -19.74
C ILE A 492 2.13 -15.08 -18.40
N ALA A 493 1.25 -16.07 -18.22
CA ALA A 493 0.45 -16.21 -17.01
C ALA A 493 1.30 -16.49 -15.76
N ASN A 494 2.32 -17.35 -15.89
CA ASN A 494 3.27 -17.62 -14.80
C ASN A 494 4.08 -16.38 -14.45
N GLY A 495 4.54 -15.62 -15.46
CA GLY A 495 5.28 -14.37 -15.24
C GLY A 495 4.46 -13.33 -14.47
N ILE A 496 3.21 -13.10 -14.89
CA ILE A 496 2.28 -12.20 -14.18
C ILE A 496 2.04 -12.68 -12.75
N THR A 497 1.73 -13.96 -12.57
CA THR A 497 1.44 -14.54 -11.25
C THR A 497 2.65 -14.44 -10.33
N TRP A 498 3.84 -14.77 -10.84
CA TRP A 498 5.09 -14.70 -10.09
C TRP A 498 5.39 -13.27 -9.63
N ALA A 499 5.24 -12.29 -10.52
CA ALA A 499 5.45 -10.88 -10.18
C ALA A 499 4.59 -10.44 -9.00
N VAL A 500 3.30 -10.78 -9.04
CA VAL A 500 2.32 -10.46 -8.00
C VAL A 500 2.68 -11.15 -6.68
N ASP A 501 3.01 -12.44 -6.73
CA ASP A 501 3.34 -13.24 -5.55
C ASP A 501 4.67 -12.82 -4.90
N HIS A 502 5.56 -12.17 -5.66
CA HIS A 502 6.83 -11.60 -5.18
C HIS A 502 6.76 -10.09 -4.90
N GLY A 503 5.54 -9.55 -4.81
CA GLY A 503 5.30 -8.22 -4.24
C GLY A 503 5.28 -7.07 -5.25
N ALA A 504 5.13 -7.32 -6.55
CA ALA A 504 4.92 -6.24 -7.51
C ALA A 504 3.70 -5.38 -7.14
N ASP A 505 3.85 -4.06 -7.17
CA ASP A 505 2.76 -3.12 -6.96
C ASP A 505 2.13 -2.65 -8.28
N VAL A 506 2.99 -2.47 -9.29
CA VAL A 506 2.60 -2.00 -10.62
C VAL A 506 3.17 -2.96 -11.66
N LEU A 507 2.34 -3.40 -12.61
CA LEU A 507 2.76 -4.20 -13.76
C LEU A 507 2.76 -3.29 -15.00
N SER A 508 3.93 -3.14 -15.63
CA SER A 508 4.10 -2.45 -16.90
C SER A 508 4.24 -3.48 -18.02
N CYS A 509 3.26 -3.50 -18.92
CA CYS A 509 3.16 -4.46 -20.01
C CYS A 509 3.19 -3.75 -21.37
N SER A 510 4.37 -3.71 -22.00
CA SER A 510 4.58 -3.07 -23.30
C SER A 510 4.43 -4.05 -24.48
N TRP A 511 3.44 -4.93 -24.41
CA TRP A 511 3.16 -5.98 -25.38
C TRP A 511 1.64 -6.19 -25.53
N GLY A 512 1.23 -6.82 -26.62
CA GLY A 512 -0.19 -7.07 -26.90
C GLY A 512 -0.42 -7.64 -28.29
N GLY A 513 -1.65 -7.55 -28.79
CA GLY A 513 -1.99 -8.05 -30.12
C GLY A 513 -2.11 -9.57 -30.22
N ILE A 514 -2.23 -10.25 -29.08
CA ILE A 514 -2.34 -11.71 -29.02
C ILE A 514 -3.80 -12.15 -28.97
N ALA A 515 -4.05 -13.43 -29.25
CA ALA A 515 -5.37 -14.01 -29.09
C ALA A 515 -5.83 -13.95 -27.62
N ARG A 516 -7.14 -13.76 -27.40
CA ARG A 516 -7.73 -13.83 -26.05
C ARG A 516 -7.45 -15.20 -25.44
N SER A 517 -6.96 -15.19 -24.20
CA SER A 517 -6.60 -16.40 -23.46
C SER A 517 -7.18 -16.37 -22.05
N SER A 518 -7.96 -17.39 -21.69
CA SER A 518 -8.51 -17.53 -20.33
C SER A 518 -7.42 -17.66 -19.28
N THR A 519 -6.29 -18.28 -19.62
CA THR A 519 -5.14 -18.46 -18.71
C THR A 519 -4.48 -17.11 -18.40
N ILE A 520 -4.35 -16.23 -19.39
CA ILE A 520 -3.82 -14.88 -19.18
C ILE A 520 -4.84 -14.01 -18.42
N ILE A 521 -6.14 -14.15 -18.72
CA ILE A 521 -7.20 -13.46 -17.97
C ILE A 521 -7.18 -13.86 -16.49
N ASP A 522 -7.05 -15.14 -16.16
CA ASP A 522 -6.96 -15.61 -14.77
C ASP A 522 -5.74 -15.01 -14.05
N ALA A 523 -4.59 -14.94 -14.71
CA ALA A 523 -3.39 -14.30 -14.15
C ALA A 523 -3.56 -12.78 -13.97
N LEU A 524 -4.20 -12.09 -14.92
CA LEU A 524 -4.54 -10.68 -14.79
C LEU A 524 -5.52 -10.47 -13.62
N ASP A 525 -6.56 -11.29 -13.50
CA ASP A 525 -7.50 -11.24 -12.39
C ASP A 525 -6.83 -11.54 -11.05
N HIS A 526 -5.83 -12.42 -11.01
CA HIS A 526 -4.99 -12.63 -9.83
C HIS A 526 -4.24 -11.35 -9.45
N ALA A 527 -3.61 -10.66 -10.41
CA ALA A 527 -2.94 -9.38 -10.18
C ALA A 527 -3.92 -8.30 -9.68
N LEU A 528 -5.05 -8.16 -10.36
CA LEU A 528 -6.06 -7.13 -10.10
C LEU A 528 -6.79 -7.31 -8.77
N ASN A 529 -6.95 -8.55 -8.29
CA ASN A 529 -7.75 -8.84 -7.10
C ASN A 529 -6.91 -9.26 -5.87
N ARG A 530 -5.73 -9.84 -6.06
CA ARG A 530 -4.89 -10.36 -4.95
C ARG A 530 -3.63 -9.55 -4.71
N GLY A 531 -3.16 -8.84 -5.74
CA GLY A 531 -2.01 -7.94 -5.63
C GLY A 531 -2.14 -6.95 -4.49
N ARG A 532 -0.99 -6.57 -3.92
CA ARG A 532 -0.90 -5.54 -2.86
C ARG A 532 -1.85 -5.80 -1.68
N ASN A 533 -1.90 -7.06 -1.20
CA ASN A 533 -2.76 -7.50 -0.11
C ASN A 533 -4.27 -7.28 -0.37
N GLY A 534 -4.72 -7.47 -1.61
CA GLY A 534 -6.12 -7.30 -2.01
C GLY A 534 -6.51 -5.89 -2.44
N LYS A 535 -5.56 -4.94 -2.47
CA LYS A 535 -5.76 -3.62 -3.09
C LYS A 535 -5.68 -3.66 -4.62
N GLY A 536 -5.18 -4.77 -5.17
CA GLY A 536 -4.90 -4.96 -6.59
C GLY A 536 -3.59 -4.32 -7.01
N CYS A 537 -2.83 -5.01 -7.87
CA CYS A 537 -1.76 -4.37 -8.63
C CYS A 537 -2.36 -3.37 -9.62
N VAL A 538 -1.65 -2.28 -9.89
CA VAL A 538 -1.97 -1.40 -11.01
C VAL A 538 -1.40 -2.03 -12.27
N VAL A 539 -2.25 -2.40 -13.23
CA VAL A 539 -1.81 -3.11 -14.44
C VAL A 539 -1.96 -2.18 -15.65
N VAL A 540 -0.85 -1.87 -16.31
CA VAL A 540 -0.78 -0.90 -17.39
C VAL A 540 -0.35 -1.59 -18.68
N PHE A 541 -1.13 -1.44 -19.74
CA PHE A 541 -0.87 -2.00 -21.06
C PHE A 541 -0.71 -0.90 -22.12
N ALA A 542 0.28 -1.11 -22.99
CA ALA A 542 0.42 -0.39 -24.24
C ALA A 542 -0.76 -0.74 -25.18
N SER A 543 -1.35 0.25 -25.86
CA SER A 543 -2.53 0.02 -26.72
C SER A 543 -2.23 -0.79 -27.99
N GLY A 544 -0.98 -0.82 -28.44
CA GLY A 544 -0.53 -1.49 -29.66
C GLY A 544 -0.14 -0.51 -30.77
N ASN A 545 0.74 -0.95 -31.66
CA ASN A 545 1.24 -0.18 -32.80
C ASN A 545 0.78 -0.80 -34.12
N ASN A 546 0.17 -0.01 -35.01
CA ASN A 546 -0.21 -0.43 -36.37
C ASN A 546 0.63 0.30 -37.43
N TYR A 547 0.89 -0.36 -38.56
CA TYR A 547 1.63 0.22 -39.70
C TYR A 547 0.69 0.42 -40.90
N GLY A 548 -0.45 1.10 -40.67
CA GLY A 548 -1.52 1.27 -41.67
C GLY A 548 -2.50 0.10 -41.75
N GLY A 549 -2.43 -0.83 -40.79
CA GLY A 549 -3.35 -1.96 -40.63
C GLY A 549 -4.48 -1.68 -39.63
N ASN A 550 -4.96 -2.74 -38.96
CA ASN A 550 -5.99 -2.62 -37.94
C ASN A 550 -5.52 -1.73 -36.77
N SER A 551 -6.27 -0.66 -36.49
CA SER A 551 -6.01 0.29 -35.41
C SER A 551 -6.85 0.04 -34.14
N ASP A 552 -7.65 -1.02 -34.10
CA ASP A 552 -8.46 -1.38 -32.94
C ASP A 552 -7.58 -1.87 -31.78
N LEU A 553 -8.07 -1.66 -30.56
CA LEU A 553 -7.46 -2.27 -29.38
C LEU A 553 -7.55 -3.80 -29.47
N GLN A 554 -6.46 -4.46 -29.08
CA GLN A 554 -6.37 -5.91 -29.07
C GLN A 554 -6.02 -6.39 -27.66
N PHE A 555 -6.33 -7.65 -27.37
CA PHE A 555 -6.01 -8.25 -26.08
C PHE A 555 -4.48 -8.24 -25.83
N PRO A 556 -4.02 -7.93 -24.60
CA PRO A 556 -4.80 -7.62 -23.39
C PRO A 556 -5.23 -6.17 -23.18
N ALA A 557 -4.80 -5.23 -24.03
CA ALA A 557 -5.14 -3.81 -23.92
C ALA A 557 -6.63 -3.50 -24.11
N ASP A 558 -7.44 -4.46 -24.56
CA ASP A 558 -8.90 -4.32 -24.62
C ASP A 558 -9.62 -4.98 -23.42
N TYR A 559 -8.89 -5.38 -22.37
CA TYR A 559 -9.47 -5.93 -21.14
C TYR A 559 -9.91 -4.79 -20.21
N ASP A 560 -11.17 -4.78 -19.77
CA ASP A 560 -11.77 -3.61 -19.10
C ASP A 560 -11.13 -3.22 -17.76
N ALA A 561 -10.39 -4.14 -17.14
CA ALA A 561 -9.81 -3.93 -15.82
C ALA A 561 -8.35 -3.47 -15.84
N VAL A 562 -7.72 -3.30 -17.02
CA VAL A 562 -6.35 -2.77 -17.16
C VAL A 562 -6.36 -1.32 -17.62
N ILE A 563 -5.29 -0.59 -17.31
CA ILE A 563 -5.09 0.78 -17.78
C ILE A 563 -4.46 0.74 -19.17
N THR A 564 -5.15 1.24 -20.17
CA THR A 564 -4.73 1.20 -21.57
C THR A 564 -4.19 2.55 -22.04
N VAL A 565 -2.96 2.54 -22.56
CA VAL A 565 -2.20 3.76 -22.85
C VAL A 565 -1.87 3.88 -24.34
N THR A 566 -2.31 4.98 -24.94
CA THR A 566 -1.96 5.36 -26.32
C THR A 566 -0.77 6.32 -26.36
N ALA A 567 -0.24 6.57 -27.57
CA ALA A 567 0.94 7.42 -27.76
C ALA A 567 0.63 8.79 -28.42
N CYS A 568 1.31 9.83 -27.95
CA CYS A 568 1.36 11.14 -28.58
C CYS A 568 2.80 11.61 -28.87
N ASP A 569 2.91 12.62 -29.73
CA ASP A 569 4.16 13.31 -30.06
C ASP A 569 4.49 14.47 -29.10
N HIS A 570 5.65 15.10 -29.31
CA HIS A 570 6.12 16.27 -28.55
C HIS A 570 5.31 17.57 -28.75
N LYS A 571 4.22 17.52 -29.52
CA LYS A 571 3.23 18.61 -29.67
C LYS A 571 1.88 18.22 -29.04
N GLY A 572 1.81 17.06 -28.39
CA GLY A 572 0.59 16.52 -27.82
C GLY A 572 -0.41 16.04 -28.88
N ASN A 573 0.03 15.77 -30.12
CA ASN A 573 -0.82 15.18 -31.14
C ASN A 573 -0.80 13.67 -31.02
N PHE A 574 -1.97 13.04 -31.19
CA PHE A 574 -2.09 11.59 -31.27
C PHE A 574 -1.25 11.03 -32.43
N LYS A 575 -0.55 9.92 -32.17
CA LYS A 575 0.32 9.30 -33.17
C LYS A 575 -0.46 8.40 -34.13
N TYR A 576 -0.53 8.79 -35.39
CA TYR A 576 -1.01 8.00 -36.53
C TYR A 576 0.12 7.50 -37.42
N SER A 577 -0.14 6.45 -38.21
CA SER A 577 0.76 5.97 -39.27
C SER A 577 1.10 7.08 -40.29
N GLY A 578 0.14 7.96 -40.55
CA GLY A 578 0.29 9.12 -41.45
C GLY A 578 0.71 10.43 -40.76
N SER A 579 1.35 10.41 -39.59
CA SER A 579 1.70 11.65 -38.84
C SER A 579 2.77 12.52 -39.50
N GLY A 580 3.27 12.16 -40.69
CA GLY A 580 4.24 12.96 -41.44
C GLY A 580 5.65 12.98 -40.85
N ASP A 581 5.91 12.17 -39.83
CA ASP A 581 7.21 11.98 -39.18
C ASP A 581 8.07 10.89 -39.85
N GLY A 582 7.58 10.31 -40.95
CA GLY A 582 8.30 9.29 -41.74
C GLY A 582 8.41 7.91 -41.09
N SER A 583 7.91 7.73 -39.86
CA SER A 583 8.04 6.48 -39.10
C SER A 583 7.03 5.39 -39.47
N GLY A 584 5.95 5.74 -40.17
CA GLY A 584 4.95 4.81 -40.73
C GLY A 584 4.05 4.10 -39.70
N TRP A 585 4.32 4.19 -38.40
CA TRP A 585 3.54 3.55 -37.34
C TRP A 585 2.50 4.48 -36.71
N GLY A 586 1.42 3.93 -36.16
CA GLY A 586 0.38 4.62 -35.41
C GLY A 586 -0.01 3.87 -34.15
N SER A 587 -0.52 4.59 -33.16
CA SER A 587 -1.11 4.02 -31.95
C SER A 587 -2.48 3.43 -32.27
N ASN A 588 -2.77 2.23 -31.78
CA ASN A 588 -4.13 1.71 -31.73
C ASN A 588 -4.96 2.54 -30.76
N TYR A 589 -6.28 2.56 -30.95
CA TYR A 589 -7.21 3.40 -30.20
C TYR A 589 -8.60 2.77 -30.11
N GLY A 590 -9.42 3.21 -29.16
CA GLY A 590 -10.72 2.58 -28.92
C GLY A 590 -11.42 3.12 -27.68
N SER A 591 -12.64 2.65 -27.42
CA SER A 591 -13.44 3.12 -26.28
C SER A 591 -12.88 2.73 -24.91
N LYS A 592 -11.92 1.79 -24.86
CA LYS A 592 -11.28 1.32 -23.63
C LYS A 592 -9.94 2.02 -23.34
N VAL A 593 -9.58 3.05 -24.12
CA VAL A 593 -8.39 3.86 -23.83
C VAL A 593 -8.60 4.67 -22.56
N ASP A 594 -7.64 4.61 -21.64
CA ASP A 594 -7.64 5.40 -20.41
C ASP A 594 -6.93 6.73 -20.59
N LEU A 595 -5.74 6.69 -21.16
CA LEU A 595 -4.80 7.81 -21.17
C LEU A 595 -3.99 7.80 -22.46
N CYS A 596 -3.44 8.96 -22.77
CA CYS A 596 -2.36 9.12 -23.73
C CYS A 596 -1.08 9.54 -23.00
N ALA A 597 0.08 9.08 -23.46
CA ALA A 597 1.37 9.54 -22.95
C ALA A 597 2.40 9.69 -24.10
N PRO A 598 3.48 10.46 -23.89
CA PRO A 598 4.56 10.58 -24.86
C PRO A 598 5.08 9.23 -25.36
N GLY A 599 5.19 9.08 -26.68
CA GLY A 599 5.61 7.80 -27.29
C GLY A 599 6.47 7.93 -28.55
N THR A 600 6.98 9.11 -28.89
CA THR A 600 7.82 9.33 -30.09
C THR A 600 9.20 9.84 -29.70
N GLY A 601 10.27 9.14 -30.09
CA GLY A 601 11.65 9.59 -29.85
C GLY A 601 11.92 9.81 -28.37
N ILE A 602 11.76 8.76 -27.57
CA ILE A 602 11.91 8.76 -26.12
C ILE A 602 13.31 8.29 -25.77
N GLN A 603 14.08 9.17 -25.13
CA GLN A 603 15.39 8.83 -24.60
C GLN A 603 15.28 7.88 -23.41
N THR A 604 15.99 6.75 -23.49
CA THR A 604 15.95 5.68 -22.49
C THR A 604 17.24 4.84 -22.50
N LEU A 605 17.28 3.79 -21.67
CA LEU A 605 18.37 2.82 -21.57
C LEU A 605 18.29 1.79 -22.70
N THR A 606 19.44 1.21 -23.03
CA THR A 606 19.53 0.07 -23.95
C THR A 606 20.67 -0.86 -23.55
N ASN A 607 20.61 -2.11 -23.97
CA ASN A 607 21.68 -3.09 -23.82
C ASN A 607 22.39 -3.38 -25.16
N LEU A 608 22.13 -2.60 -26.21
CA LEU A 608 22.85 -2.69 -27.50
C LEU A 608 24.35 -2.40 -27.33
N SER A 609 24.68 -1.63 -26.30
CA SER A 609 26.03 -1.50 -25.76
C SER A 609 25.94 -1.55 -24.23
N THR A 610 26.98 -2.07 -23.57
CA THR A 610 27.00 -2.16 -22.11
C THR A 610 26.85 -0.76 -21.50
N GLY A 611 25.78 -0.56 -20.74
CA GLY A 611 25.46 0.76 -20.16
C GLY A 611 25.06 1.81 -21.19
N GLY A 612 24.45 1.39 -22.31
CA GLY A 612 24.08 2.24 -23.43
C GLY A 612 22.77 3.01 -23.23
N TYR A 613 22.62 4.06 -24.04
CA TYR A 613 21.39 4.85 -24.12
C TYR A 613 20.85 4.82 -25.56
N ASP A 614 19.53 4.88 -25.70
CA ASP A 614 18.80 5.00 -26.96
C ASP A 614 18.01 6.31 -26.95
N ASP A 615 18.16 7.13 -27.98
CA ASP A 615 17.45 8.40 -28.13
C ASP A 615 16.23 8.33 -29.06
N SER A 616 15.97 7.14 -29.61
CA SER A 616 15.00 6.91 -30.67
C SER A 616 13.85 5.99 -30.27
N PHE A 617 13.85 5.40 -29.06
CA PHE A 617 12.83 4.46 -28.62
C PHE A 617 11.42 5.05 -28.75
N PHE A 618 10.47 4.28 -29.28
CA PHE A 618 9.16 4.80 -29.64
C PHE A 618 8.07 3.73 -29.45
N GLY A 619 6.83 4.15 -29.69
CA GLY A 619 5.67 3.28 -29.65
C GLY A 619 4.83 3.52 -28.41
N THR A 620 3.67 2.87 -28.38
CA THR A 620 2.88 2.75 -27.14
C THR A 620 3.67 2.03 -26.03
N SER A 621 4.70 1.26 -26.40
CA SER A 621 5.69 0.67 -25.50
C SER A 621 6.53 1.69 -24.72
N ALA A 622 6.71 2.90 -25.24
CA ALA A 622 7.36 3.99 -24.51
C ALA A 622 6.38 4.75 -23.62
N ALA A 623 5.09 4.80 -24.00
CA ALA A 623 4.04 5.50 -23.28
C ALA A 623 3.57 4.74 -22.01
N ALA A 624 3.38 3.42 -22.10
CA ALA A 624 2.93 2.58 -20.98
C ALA A 624 3.81 2.66 -19.72
N PRO A 625 5.16 2.54 -19.79
CA PRO A 625 6.02 2.64 -18.61
C PRO A 625 5.96 4.02 -17.94
N MET A 626 5.61 5.09 -18.67
CA MET A 626 5.42 6.42 -18.06
C MET A 626 4.21 6.47 -17.11
N VAL A 627 3.10 5.86 -17.54
CA VAL A 627 1.89 5.74 -16.73
C VAL A 627 2.12 4.80 -15.56
N ALA A 628 2.80 3.66 -15.77
CA ALA A 628 3.16 2.72 -14.71
C ALA A 628 4.05 3.38 -13.64
N ALA A 629 5.08 4.13 -14.05
CA ALA A 629 5.94 4.83 -13.11
C ALA A 629 5.22 5.97 -12.39
N THR A 630 4.31 6.69 -13.05
CA THR A 630 3.46 7.69 -12.39
C THR A 630 2.56 7.05 -11.33
N ALA A 631 1.94 5.89 -11.63
CA ALA A 631 1.20 5.12 -10.64
C ALA A 631 2.08 4.71 -9.45
N ALA A 632 3.34 4.34 -9.69
CA ALA A 632 4.30 4.04 -8.62
C ALA A 632 4.62 5.26 -7.74
N LEU A 633 4.77 6.46 -8.33
CA LEU A 633 4.91 7.70 -7.57
C LEU A 633 3.68 7.97 -6.69
N MET A 634 2.47 7.77 -7.23
CA MET A 634 1.22 7.92 -6.46
C MET A 634 1.16 6.94 -5.28
N LEU A 635 1.53 5.68 -5.49
CA LEU A 635 1.59 4.67 -4.44
C LEU A 635 2.69 4.96 -3.40
N SER A 636 3.75 5.66 -3.80
CA SER A 636 4.84 6.06 -2.90
C SER A 636 4.42 7.15 -1.92
N VAL A 637 3.52 8.05 -2.31
CA VAL A 637 2.94 9.05 -1.38
C VAL A 637 1.73 8.50 -0.64
N ASN A 638 1.00 7.54 -1.21
CA ASN A 638 -0.16 6.95 -0.58
C ASN A 638 -0.28 5.44 -0.88
N PRO A 639 0.38 4.58 -0.07
CA PRO A 639 0.31 3.13 -0.25
C PRO A 639 -1.08 2.54 0.02
N SER A 640 -2.02 3.32 0.58
CA SER A 640 -3.38 2.86 0.90
C SER A 640 -4.30 2.79 -0.33
N LEU A 641 -3.98 3.54 -1.40
CA LEU A 641 -4.75 3.56 -2.64
C LEU A 641 -4.95 2.15 -3.21
N THR A 642 -6.18 1.84 -3.61
CA THR A 642 -6.50 0.67 -4.43
C THR A 642 -6.17 0.92 -5.89
N ARG A 643 -6.10 -0.14 -6.72
CA ARG A 643 -5.90 0.02 -8.17
C ARG A 643 -6.96 0.94 -8.81
N ASN A 644 -8.20 0.89 -8.33
CA ASN A 644 -9.30 1.70 -8.84
C ASN A 644 -9.13 3.18 -8.46
N ASP A 645 -8.60 3.46 -7.27
CA ASP A 645 -8.30 4.83 -6.86
C ASP A 645 -7.19 5.42 -7.72
N VAL A 646 -6.13 4.63 -7.98
CA VAL A 646 -5.03 5.05 -8.86
C VAL A 646 -5.54 5.33 -10.28
N GLU A 647 -6.29 4.41 -10.87
CA GLU A 647 -6.91 4.58 -12.19
C GLU A 647 -7.80 5.83 -12.25
N SER A 648 -8.64 6.03 -11.23
CA SER A 648 -9.53 7.20 -11.11
C SER A 648 -8.76 8.52 -11.03
N ILE A 649 -7.70 8.57 -10.22
CA ILE A 649 -6.86 9.77 -10.08
C ILE A 649 -6.10 10.05 -11.38
N LEU A 650 -5.52 9.04 -12.02
CA LEU A 650 -4.85 9.20 -13.31
C LEU A 650 -5.80 9.78 -14.37
N ARG A 651 -7.02 9.24 -14.48
CA ARG A 651 -8.06 9.75 -15.40
C ARG A 651 -8.49 11.18 -15.09
N LYS A 652 -8.64 11.52 -13.80
CA LYS A 652 -9.06 12.87 -13.37
C LYS A 652 -7.98 13.93 -13.58
N SER A 653 -6.73 13.58 -13.30
CA SER A 653 -5.57 14.48 -13.39
C SER A 653 -5.08 14.67 -14.83
N ALA A 654 -5.43 13.77 -15.76
CA ALA A 654 -5.06 13.86 -17.16
C ALA A 654 -5.47 15.20 -17.82
N ARG A 655 -4.53 15.76 -18.59
CA ARG A 655 -4.71 17.00 -19.37
C ARG A 655 -5.64 16.70 -20.55
N ALA A 656 -6.85 17.26 -20.51
CA ALA A 656 -7.87 16.99 -21.52
C ALA A 656 -7.43 17.44 -22.93
N LYS A 657 -7.76 16.64 -23.95
CA LYS A 657 -7.47 16.91 -25.36
C LYS A 657 -8.63 16.39 -26.21
N GLU A 658 -9.12 17.19 -27.16
CA GLU A 658 -10.21 16.80 -28.07
C GLU A 658 -11.50 16.29 -27.37
N GLY A 659 -11.81 16.80 -26.16
CA GLY A 659 -12.92 16.34 -25.31
C GLY A 659 -12.60 15.04 -24.54
N LYS A 660 -13.22 14.79 -23.38
CA LYS A 660 -12.94 13.58 -22.57
C LYS A 660 -14.20 12.90 -21.98
N PRO A 661 -14.26 11.56 -21.96
CA PRO A 661 -13.31 10.63 -22.58
C PRO A 661 -13.49 10.57 -24.11
N ASN A 662 -12.42 10.29 -24.85
CA ASN A 662 -12.48 10.01 -26.29
C ASN A 662 -11.65 8.78 -26.69
N LYS A 663 -11.84 8.25 -27.89
CA LYS A 663 -11.21 6.99 -28.32
C LYS A 663 -9.68 7.07 -28.43
N LYS A 664 -9.10 8.25 -28.67
CA LYS A 664 -7.68 8.47 -28.95
C LYS A 664 -6.89 8.74 -27.68
N TYR A 665 -7.34 9.72 -26.91
CA TYR A 665 -6.64 10.20 -25.72
C TYR A 665 -7.23 9.65 -24.41
N GLY A 666 -8.33 8.89 -24.47
CA GLY A 666 -9.06 8.48 -23.28
C GLY A 666 -9.50 9.73 -22.51
N TYR A 667 -9.07 9.81 -21.26
CA TYR A 667 -9.34 10.96 -20.39
C TYR A 667 -8.37 12.14 -20.57
N GLY A 668 -7.30 11.96 -21.34
CA GLY A 668 -6.34 13.00 -21.68
C GLY A 668 -4.89 12.53 -21.71
N ILE A 669 -3.98 13.48 -21.88
CA ILE A 669 -2.54 13.26 -21.79
C ILE A 669 -2.12 13.18 -20.32
N LEU A 670 -1.26 12.21 -19.98
CA LEU A 670 -0.73 12.00 -18.64
C LEU A 670 -0.17 13.30 -18.02
N ASN A 671 -0.54 13.56 -16.76
CA ASN A 671 0.01 14.65 -15.95
C ASN A 671 0.44 14.10 -14.59
N ALA A 672 1.72 13.74 -14.47
CA ALA A 672 2.28 13.12 -13.28
C ALA A 672 2.19 14.05 -12.06
N GLY A 673 2.49 15.34 -12.24
CA GLY A 673 2.43 16.33 -11.15
C GLY A 673 1.06 16.42 -10.49
N GLU A 674 0.00 16.53 -11.30
CA GLU A 674 -1.36 16.62 -10.78
C GLU A 674 -1.84 15.27 -10.20
N ALA A 675 -1.45 14.14 -10.81
CA ALA A 675 -1.79 12.81 -10.31
C ALA A 675 -1.20 12.56 -8.90
N VAL A 676 0.09 12.86 -8.71
CA VAL A 676 0.78 12.68 -7.43
C VAL A 676 0.25 13.64 -6.37
N LYS A 677 -0.05 14.89 -6.74
CA LYS A 677 -0.68 15.88 -5.86
C LYS A 677 -2.06 15.43 -5.36
N GLN A 678 -2.89 14.87 -6.24
CA GLN A 678 -4.19 14.34 -5.83
C GLN A 678 -4.03 13.10 -4.93
N ALA A 679 -3.10 12.21 -5.26
CA ALA A 679 -2.81 11.03 -4.45
C ALA A 679 -2.37 11.37 -3.01
N SER A 680 -1.56 12.43 -2.83
CA SER A 680 -1.14 12.89 -1.50
C SER A 680 -2.26 13.59 -0.71
N SER A 681 -3.18 14.28 -1.40
CA SER A 681 -4.28 15.03 -0.76
C SER A 681 -5.40 14.15 -0.16
N LEU A 682 -5.53 12.89 -0.59
CA LEU A 682 -6.53 11.95 -0.06
C LEU A 682 -6.18 11.42 1.35
N PHE A 683 -5.10 11.91 1.94
CA PHE A 683 -4.69 11.68 3.33
C PHE A 683 -4.91 12.95 4.19
N ALA A 684 -6.06 13.58 4.09
CA ALA A 684 -6.58 14.34 5.23
C ALA A 684 -7.29 13.32 6.14
N PRO A 685 -6.73 12.94 7.31
CA PRO A 685 -7.59 12.34 8.31
C PRO A 685 -8.73 13.33 8.53
N ILE A 686 -9.97 12.86 8.35
CA ILE A 686 -11.12 13.55 8.90
C ILE A 686 -10.89 13.46 10.42
N VAL A 687 -10.36 14.54 10.98
CA VAL A 687 -10.20 14.74 12.43
C VAL A 687 -11.58 14.86 13.05
#